data_AF-A0A286Y4R9-F1
#
_entry.id   AF-A0A286Y4R9-F1
#
_cell.length_a   1.000
_cell.length_b   1.000
_cell.length_c   1.000
_cell.angle_alpha   90.00
_cell.angle_beta   90.00
_cell.angle_gamma   90.00
#
_symmetry.space_group_name_H-M   'P 1'
#
loop_
_entity.id
_entity.type
_entity.pdbx_description
1 polymer ?
#
loop_
_entity_poly.entity_id
_entity_poly.type
_entity_poly.pdbx_seq_one_letter_code
_entity_poly.pdbx_strand_id
1 'polypeptide(L)'
;MGQRWAALGLPSLPFLLLCCGHLLLVLSQATTHQVTVSQGIASQVSTRNQTTHQATNHQKTESPNLVTDEVEANKFVEEYDRTSQVVWNEYSEANWNYNTNITAEGSKILLQKNMQMANHTLKYGTWAKQFDVNNFQNATTKRIIKKVQDLDRAALPTQELEEYNQILLDMETTYSVANVCHTNGTCLQLEPDLTNVMATSRKYEELLWVWKGWRDKVGRAILPFFPKYVELTNKAARLNGYIDAGDSWRSMYETPSLEQDLEQIFLELQPLYQNLHAYVRRALHRHYGPEHINLEGPIPAHLLGNMWAQTWSNIYDLVAPFPFAPKMDATEAMINQGWTPTRMFKEADDFFVSLGLLPVPPDFWNKSMLEKPTDGREVVCHASAWDFYNGKDFRIKQCTTVNMEDLVVAHHEMGHIQYFMQYKDLPLAFREGANPGFHEAIGDVLALSVSTPKHLHSLNLLSTEGSSYEHDINFLMKMALDKIAFIPFSYLIDQWRWRVFDGSITKENYNQEWWSLRLKYQGLCPPVPRSRDDFDPGAKFHIPSSVPYIRYFVSFVIQFQFHEALCQAAGHQGPLHKCDIYQSKEAGKRLADIMKLGYSKPWPEAMKLMTGQPNMSALAMMNYFKPLMDWLVTENGRHGEKLGWPQYNWTPNSAPSDFSHTGRVNFLGMNLEPQQARMGQWVLLFLGGALLVATLGLTQQLFSRRHHSLRQPQFGSEVELRHS
;
A
#
# COMPACT_ATOMS: atom_id res chain seq x y z
N MET A 1 68.77 -15.92 27.75
CA MET A 1 69.32 -16.98 26.88
C MET A 1 68.24 -17.34 25.86
N GLY A 2 68.34 -17.20 24.54
CA GLY A 2 69.29 -16.58 23.63
C GLY A 2 68.74 -16.73 22.20
N GLN A 3 68.66 -15.61 21.46
CA GLN A 3 68.95 -15.41 20.01
C GLN A 3 68.24 -16.27 18.94
N ARG A 4 67.81 -15.82 17.75
CA ARG A 4 67.77 -14.58 16.91
C ARG A 4 66.70 -14.93 15.82
N TRP A 5 66.01 -14.05 15.10
CA TRP A 5 66.43 -12.93 14.23
C TRP A 5 65.26 -11.94 14.06
N ALA A 6 65.59 -10.66 13.85
CA ALA A 6 64.66 -9.55 13.66
C ALA A 6 64.60 -9.10 12.19
N ALA A 7 63.48 -8.49 11.79
CA ALA A 7 63.45 -7.27 10.95
C ALA A 7 62.08 -6.56 11.02
N LEU A 8 62.13 -5.22 11.08
CA LEU A 8 61.07 -4.20 11.09
C LEU A 8 60.23 -4.20 9.78
N GLY A 9 59.05 -3.59 9.57
CA GLY A 9 58.19 -2.63 10.28
C GLY A 9 57.49 -1.71 9.23
N LEU A 10 56.13 -1.73 9.16
CA LEU A 10 55.15 -0.74 8.57
C LEU A 10 55.35 -0.23 7.10
N PRO A 11 54.37 0.42 6.38
CA PRO A 11 52.92 0.65 6.55
C PRO A 11 52.06 0.40 5.25
N SER A 12 50.79 0.84 5.31
CA SER A 12 49.68 0.81 4.34
C SER A 12 49.72 1.83 3.17
N LEU A 13 49.42 1.36 1.92
CA LEU A 13 48.90 2.02 0.67
C LEU A 13 49.68 3.24 0.06
N PRO A 14 49.50 3.74 -1.21
CA PRO A 14 49.02 3.24 -2.53
C PRO A 14 49.81 3.84 -3.78
N PHE A 15 49.19 3.88 -5.00
CA PHE A 15 49.45 4.68 -6.26
C PHE A 15 50.35 4.11 -7.40
N LEU A 16 50.23 4.40 -8.72
CA LEU A 16 49.51 5.34 -9.62
C LEU A 16 49.61 4.79 -11.09
N LEU A 17 48.64 4.99 -11.99
CA LEU A 17 48.78 5.91 -13.14
C LEU A 17 47.44 6.14 -13.86
N LEU A 18 46.87 7.33 -13.69
CA LEU A 18 46.49 8.26 -14.77
C LEU A 18 45.97 9.57 -14.16
N CYS A 19 46.84 10.57 -14.12
CA CYS A 19 46.49 11.99 -13.97
C CYS A 19 47.53 12.85 -14.71
N CYS A 20 47.06 13.68 -15.63
CA CYS A 20 47.59 14.99 -16.02
C CYS A 20 46.34 15.83 -16.32
N GLY A 21 46.04 17.02 -15.79
CA GLY A 21 46.54 17.89 -14.73
C GLY A 21 45.37 18.83 -14.36
N HIS A 22 45.11 19.16 -13.08
CA HIS A 22 45.43 20.44 -12.41
C HIS A 22 44.84 21.71 -13.06
N LEU A 23 44.29 22.72 -12.37
CA LEU A 23 43.87 23.00 -10.98
C LEU A 23 43.29 24.43 -10.99
N LEU A 24 42.32 24.77 -10.11
CA LEU A 24 42.17 26.05 -9.35
C LEU A 24 40.69 26.43 -9.05
N LEU A 25 40.29 26.14 -7.81
CA LEU A 25 39.76 27.06 -6.78
C LEU A 25 39.10 28.40 -7.21
N VAL A 26 37.84 28.57 -6.75
CA VAL A 26 37.33 29.63 -5.83
C VAL A 26 36.23 30.60 -6.32
N LEU A 27 35.24 30.72 -5.42
CA LEU A 27 34.27 31.79 -5.11
C LEU A 27 32.89 31.85 -5.78
N SER A 28 31.90 31.67 -4.91
CA SER A 28 30.52 32.14 -4.97
C SER A 28 30.44 33.65 -4.73
N GLN A 29 29.60 34.37 -5.47
CA GLN A 29 28.69 35.39 -4.92
C GLN A 29 27.69 35.92 -5.98
N ALA A 30 26.40 35.83 -5.59
CA ALA A 30 25.27 36.75 -5.73
C ALA A 30 25.19 37.85 -6.83
N THR A 31 23.92 38.04 -7.24
CA THR A 31 23.16 39.27 -7.54
C THR A 31 23.00 39.83 -8.97
N THR A 32 21.70 39.93 -9.34
CA THR A 32 20.95 41.01 -10.02
C THR A 32 21.01 41.25 -11.53
N HIS A 33 19.80 41.20 -12.11
CA HIS A 33 19.18 42.05 -13.16
C HIS A 33 20.06 42.78 -14.19
N GLN A 34 19.75 42.64 -15.48
CA GLN A 34 19.02 43.68 -16.22
C GLN A 34 18.65 43.27 -17.65
N VAL A 35 17.47 43.76 -18.04
CA VAL A 35 16.89 43.84 -19.37
C VAL A 35 17.68 44.83 -20.23
N THR A 36 17.92 44.53 -21.50
CA THR A 36 18.03 45.58 -22.52
C THR A 36 17.56 45.08 -23.88
N VAL A 37 16.59 45.81 -24.41
CA VAL A 37 16.06 45.79 -25.77
C VAL A 37 17.10 46.39 -26.73
N SER A 38 17.21 45.86 -27.94
CA SER A 38 17.72 46.62 -29.08
C SER A 38 16.98 46.20 -30.35
N GLN A 39 16.27 47.17 -30.92
CA GLN A 39 15.67 47.16 -32.25
C GLN A 39 16.75 47.48 -33.29
N GLY A 40 16.68 46.81 -34.45
CA GLY A 40 17.43 47.19 -35.65
C GLY A 40 16.60 46.93 -36.89
N ILE A 41 16.12 48.00 -37.51
CA ILE A 41 15.33 48.08 -38.74
C ILE A 41 16.29 48.17 -39.95
N ALA A 42 16.01 47.43 -41.03
CA ALA A 42 16.21 47.81 -42.46
C ALA A 42 15.79 46.62 -43.35
N SER A 43 14.72 46.65 -44.18
CA SER A 43 14.63 47.20 -45.56
C SER A 43 15.76 46.72 -46.49
N GLN A 44 15.60 46.16 -47.69
CA GLN A 44 14.52 46.14 -48.71
C GLN A 44 14.88 45.09 -49.81
N VAL A 45 13.84 44.45 -50.40
CA VAL A 45 13.59 44.20 -51.86
C VAL A 45 14.69 43.54 -52.73
N SER A 46 14.38 42.38 -53.36
CA SER A 46 14.15 42.27 -54.83
C SER A 46 14.00 40.82 -55.37
N THR A 47 12.79 40.54 -55.90
CA THR A 47 12.31 39.70 -57.03
C THR A 47 12.93 38.36 -57.52
N ARG A 48 11.97 37.45 -57.84
CA ARG A 48 11.88 36.41 -58.92
C ARG A 48 12.78 35.17 -58.75
N ASN A 49 12.33 33.92 -58.88
CA ASN A 49 11.42 33.34 -59.88
C ASN A 49 10.86 31.95 -59.44
N GLN A 50 9.84 31.49 -60.16
CA GLN A 50 9.01 30.28 -59.97
C GLN A 50 9.77 28.95 -59.94
N THR A 51 9.29 27.98 -59.14
CA THR A 51 8.94 26.63 -59.63
C THR A 51 8.10 25.84 -58.60
N THR A 52 6.93 25.41 -59.08
CA THR A 52 6.09 24.26 -58.68
C THR A 52 6.57 23.34 -57.56
N HIS A 53 5.78 23.21 -56.48
CA HIS A 53 5.61 21.93 -55.77
C HIS A 53 4.21 21.78 -55.15
N GLN A 54 3.52 20.74 -55.64
CA GLN A 54 2.50 19.89 -55.04
C GLN A 54 1.76 20.38 -53.79
N ALA A 55 0.44 20.54 -53.94
CA ALA A 55 -0.50 20.57 -52.84
C ALA A 55 -0.51 19.21 -52.13
N THR A 56 0.13 19.13 -50.96
CA THR A 56 -0.18 18.12 -49.95
C THR A 56 -1.32 18.67 -49.09
N ASN A 57 -2.46 18.00 -49.22
CA ASN A 57 -3.68 18.25 -48.46
C ASN A 57 -3.42 17.83 -47.00
N HIS A 58 -2.90 18.75 -46.17
CA HIS A 58 -2.94 18.57 -44.72
C HIS A 58 -4.38 18.76 -44.26
N GLN A 59 -5.11 17.66 -44.08
CA GLN A 59 -6.25 17.61 -43.17
C GLN A 59 -5.72 18.02 -41.79
N LYS A 60 -5.88 19.31 -41.45
CA LYS A 60 -6.02 19.73 -40.07
C LYS A 60 -7.21 18.95 -39.52
N THR A 61 -6.96 17.95 -38.70
CA THR A 61 -7.90 17.54 -37.68
C THR A 61 -8.22 18.78 -36.87
N GLU A 62 -9.36 19.41 -37.13
CA GLU A 62 -9.93 20.40 -36.22
C GLU A 62 -9.97 19.76 -34.84
N SER A 63 -9.27 20.35 -33.88
CA SER A 63 -9.51 20.05 -32.47
C SER A 63 -11.02 20.19 -32.24
N PRO A 64 -11.68 19.24 -31.56
CA PRO A 64 -13.09 19.40 -31.25
C PRO A 64 -13.28 20.76 -30.56
N ASN A 65 -14.26 21.55 -31.01
CA ASN A 65 -14.65 22.79 -30.35
C ASN A 65 -15.18 22.42 -28.95
N LEU A 66 -14.29 22.29 -27.97
CA LEU A 66 -14.63 21.98 -26.59
C LEU A 66 -15.39 23.15 -25.97
N VAL A 67 -16.37 22.84 -25.12
CA VAL A 67 -17.20 23.82 -24.44
C VAL A 67 -16.39 24.53 -23.35
N THR A 68 -16.39 25.86 -23.39
CA THR A 68 -15.74 26.74 -22.41
C THR A 68 -16.72 27.60 -21.62
N ASP A 69 -18.03 27.49 -21.89
CA ASP A 69 -19.08 28.22 -21.15
C ASP A 69 -19.32 27.60 -19.76
N GLU A 70 -19.03 28.36 -18.71
CA GLU A 70 -19.23 27.92 -17.32
C GLU A 70 -20.71 27.77 -16.94
N VAL A 71 -21.63 28.49 -17.61
CA VAL A 71 -23.06 28.35 -17.32
C VAL A 71 -23.55 26.97 -17.76
N GLU A 72 -23.10 26.50 -18.92
CA GLU A 72 -23.36 25.14 -19.40
C GLU A 72 -22.68 24.09 -18.51
N ALA A 73 -21.43 24.33 -18.09
CA ALA A 73 -20.68 23.46 -17.18
C ALA A 73 -21.39 23.29 -15.83
N ASN A 74 -21.95 24.36 -15.26
CA ASN A 74 -22.68 24.29 -13.99
C ASN A 74 -23.99 23.50 -14.12
N LYS A 75 -24.75 23.68 -15.21
CA LYS A 75 -25.95 22.86 -15.50
C LYS A 75 -25.60 21.37 -15.63
N PHE A 76 -24.47 21.05 -16.26
CA PHE A 76 -23.96 19.69 -16.32
C PHE A 76 -23.70 19.13 -14.91
N VAL A 77 -23.01 19.87 -14.06
CA VAL A 77 -22.69 19.44 -12.68
C VAL A 77 -23.96 19.21 -11.86
N GLU A 78 -24.95 20.10 -11.94
CA GLU A 78 -26.23 19.95 -11.23
C GLU A 78 -27.00 18.70 -11.68
N GLU A 79 -27.07 18.45 -12.99
CA GLU A 79 -27.74 17.29 -13.55
C GLU A 79 -26.98 15.98 -13.24
N TYR A 80 -25.65 16.02 -13.27
CA TYR A 80 -24.81 14.90 -12.85
C TYR A 80 -25.06 14.56 -11.38
N ASP A 81 -25.02 15.54 -10.48
CA ASP A 81 -25.20 15.31 -9.04
C ASP A 81 -26.58 14.69 -8.74
N ARG A 82 -27.65 15.29 -9.28
CA ARG A 82 -29.04 14.83 -9.09
C ARG A 82 -29.25 13.39 -9.56
N THR A 83 -28.70 13.02 -10.72
CA THR A 83 -28.88 11.68 -11.29
C THR A 83 -27.96 10.64 -10.66
N SER A 84 -26.73 11.03 -10.29
CA SER A 84 -25.78 10.16 -9.62
C SER A 84 -26.32 9.69 -8.27
N GLN A 85 -26.92 10.59 -7.47
CA GLN A 85 -27.49 10.23 -6.17
C GLN A 85 -28.52 9.09 -6.27
N VAL A 86 -29.36 9.08 -7.32
CA VAL A 86 -30.36 8.02 -7.54
C VAL A 86 -29.68 6.71 -7.96
N VAL A 87 -28.83 6.76 -9.00
CA VAL A 87 -28.20 5.56 -9.55
C VAL A 87 -27.26 4.89 -8.54
N TRP A 88 -26.49 5.70 -7.80
CA TRP A 88 -25.55 5.22 -6.80
C TRP A 88 -26.26 4.67 -5.56
N ASN A 89 -27.38 5.28 -5.14
CA ASN A 89 -28.21 4.71 -4.06
C ASN A 89 -28.75 3.32 -4.43
N GLU A 90 -29.33 3.17 -5.63
CA GLU A 90 -29.85 1.89 -6.09
C GLU A 90 -28.76 0.82 -6.21
N TYR A 91 -27.57 1.21 -6.65
CA TYR A 91 -26.40 0.33 -6.67
C TYR A 91 -25.97 -0.08 -5.26
N SER A 92 -25.83 0.88 -4.34
CA SER A 92 -25.45 0.62 -2.94
C SER A 92 -26.43 -0.33 -2.25
N GLU A 93 -27.73 -0.19 -2.47
CA GLU A 93 -28.74 -1.12 -1.93
C GLU A 93 -28.58 -2.54 -2.46
N ALA A 94 -28.38 -2.71 -3.78
CA ALA A 94 -28.16 -4.03 -4.36
C ALA A 94 -26.85 -4.66 -3.85
N ASN A 95 -25.78 -3.86 -3.74
CA ASN A 95 -24.48 -4.31 -3.26
C ASN A 95 -24.53 -4.70 -1.78
N TRP A 96 -25.20 -3.89 -0.95
CA TRP A 96 -25.47 -4.20 0.45
C TRP A 96 -26.24 -5.51 0.61
N ASN A 97 -27.32 -5.69 -0.15
CA ASN A 97 -28.15 -6.90 -0.10
C ASN A 97 -27.34 -8.15 -0.45
N TYR A 98 -26.46 -8.07 -1.45
CA TYR A 98 -25.55 -9.16 -1.79
C TYR A 98 -24.54 -9.44 -0.66
N ASN A 99 -23.88 -8.40 -0.16
CA ASN A 99 -22.85 -8.52 0.88
C ASN A 99 -23.38 -9.04 2.22
N THR A 100 -24.67 -8.85 2.50
CA THR A 100 -25.34 -9.29 3.73
C THR A 100 -26.25 -10.52 3.51
N ASN A 101 -26.33 -11.03 2.28
CA ASN A 101 -27.03 -12.26 1.92
C ASN A 101 -26.58 -12.77 0.53
N ILE A 102 -25.50 -13.54 0.51
CA ILE A 102 -24.89 -14.04 -0.72
C ILE A 102 -25.80 -15.11 -1.33
N THR A 103 -26.38 -14.81 -2.50
CA THR A 103 -27.25 -15.73 -3.25
C THR A 103 -27.04 -15.53 -4.76
N ALA A 104 -27.40 -16.54 -5.55
CA ALA A 104 -27.34 -16.45 -7.01
C ALA A 104 -28.24 -15.34 -7.58
N GLU A 105 -29.43 -15.14 -7.01
CA GLU A 105 -30.34 -14.05 -7.41
C GLU A 105 -29.77 -12.68 -7.01
N GLY A 106 -29.24 -12.56 -5.78
CA GLY A 106 -28.58 -11.32 -5.33
C GLY A 106 -27.38 -10.95 -6.22
N SER A 107 -26.57 -11.93 -6.60
CA SER A 107 -25.45 -11.77 -7.55
C SER A 107 -25.93 -11.22 -8.90
N LYS A 108 -26.99 -11.80 -9.47
CA LYS A 108 -27.57 -11.35 -10.73
C LYS A 108 -28.11 -9.91 -10.65
N ILE A 109 -28.81 -9.57 -9.57
CA ILE A 109 -29.33 -8.21 -9.34
C ILE A 109 -28.16 -7.22 -9.23
N LEU A 110 -27.11 -7.56 -8.49
CA LEU A 110 -25.92 -6.72 -8.35
C LEU A 110 -25.22 -6.50 -9.70
N LEU A 111 -25.04 -7.54 -10.51
CA LEU A 111 -24.47 -7.40 -11.86
C LEU A 111 -25.33 -6.52 -12.77
N GLN A 112 -26.66 -6.64 -12.69
CA GLN A 112 -27.57 -5.75 -13.41
C GLN A 112 -27.42 -4.28 -12.96
N LYS A 113 -27.33 -4.01 -11.65
CA LYS A 113 -27.12 -2.66 -11.13
C LYS A 113 -25.73 -2.11 -11.44
N ASN A 114 -24.70 -2.95 -11.47
CA ASN A 114 -23.37 -2.58 -11.95
C ASN A 114 -23.42 -2.05 -13.41
N MET A 115 -24.17 -2.71 -14.30
CA MET A 115 -24.34 -2.26 -15.68
C MET A 115 -25.13 -0.95 -15.77
N GLN A 116 -26.16 -0.75 -14.94
CA GLN A 116 -26.90 0.51 -14.90
C GLN A 116 -26.00 1.68 -14.44
N MET A 117 -25.19 1.46 -13.41
CA MET A 117 -24.21 2.44 -12.93
C MET A 117 -23.16 2.73 -14.00
N ALA A 118 -22.61 1.71 -14.66
CA ALA A 118 -21.61 1.91 -15.71
C ALA A 118 -22.17 2.68 -16.92
N ASN A 119 -23.42 2.43 -17.32
CA ASN A 119 -24.09 3.20 -18.38
C ASN A 119 -24.26 4.68 -18.01
N HIS A 120 -24.58 4.96 -16.73
CA HIS A 120 -24.62 6.33 -16.21
C HIS A 120 -23.24 6.98 -16.25
N THR A 121 -22.21 6.31 -15.74
CA THR A 121 -20.81 6.79 -15.78
C THR A 121 -20.34 7.06 -17.21
N LEU A 122 -20.60 6.13 -18.15
CA LEU A 122 -20.25 6.30 -19.56
C LEU A 122 -20.95 7.52 -20.18
N LYS A 123 -22.25 7.68 -19.93
CA LYS A 123 -23.04 8.83 -20.44
C LYS A 123 -22.47 10.16 -19.93
N TYR A 124 -22.32 10.30 -18.62
CA TYR A 124 -21.90 11.57 -18.03
C TYR A 124 -20.41 11.83 -18.23
N GLY A 125 -19.56 10.81 -18.22
CA GLY A 125 -18.13 10.96 -18.52
C GLY A 125 -17.87 11.34 -19.97
N THR A 126 -18.64 10.77 -20.92
CA THR A 126 -18.56 11.19 -22.34
C THR A 126 -19.00 12.63 -22.52
N TRP A 127 -20.04 13.08 -21.82
CA TRP A 127 -20.45 14.49 -21.82
C TRP A 127 -19.39 15.38 -21.15
N ALA A 128 -18.83 14.96 -20.02
CA ALA A 128 -17.76 15.68 -19.32
C ALA A 128 -16.52 15.91 -20.20
N LYS A 129 -16.17 14.94 -21.06
CA LYS A 129 -15.05 15.05 -22.02
C LYS A 129 -15.25 16.11 -23.10
N GLN A 130 -16.45 16.69 -23.25
CA GLN A 130 -16.72 17.80 -24.17
C GLN A 130 -16.30 19.17 -23.61
N PHE A 131 -16.02 19.27 -22.31
CA PHE A 131 -15.63 20.53 -21.67
C PHE A 131 -14.10 20.70 -21.61
N ASP A 132 -13.62 21.90 -21.93
CA ASP A 132 -12.21 22.28 -21.70
C ASP A 132 -12.04 22.88 -20.30
N VAL A 133 -11.80 22.00 -19.34
CA VAL A 133 -11.62 22.34 -17.92
C VAL A 133 -10.44 23.29 -17.65
N ASN A 134 -9.51 23.47 -18.59
CA ASN A 134 -8.38 24.39 -18.39
C ASN A 134 -8.81 25.85 -18.41
N ASN A 135 -9.89 26.17 -19.12
CA ASN A 135 -10.39 27.54 -19.30
C ASN A 135 -11.39 27.99 -18.23
N PHE A 136 -11.82 27.11 -17.32
CA PHE A 136 -12.71 27.45 -16.21
C PHE A 136 -11.98 28.18 -15.08
N GLN A 137 -12.58 29.27 -14.61
CA GLN A 137 -12.25 30.05 -13.42
C GLN A 137 -12.84 29.41 -12.15
N ASN A 138 -14.04 28.81 -12.24
CA ASN A 138 -14.64 28.14 -11.07
C ASN A 138 -13.90 26.84 -10.75
N ALA A 139 -13.07 26.87 -9.71
CA ALA A 139 -12.25 25.73 -9.29
C ALA A 139 -13.08 24.49 -8.87
N THR A 140 -14.26 24.69 -8.30
CA THR A 140 -15.17 23.60 -7.90
C THR A 140 -15.70 22.88 -9.14
N THR A 141 -16.30 23.63 -10.07
CA THR A 141 -16.84 23.08 -11.33
C THR A 141 -15.74 22.38 -12.13
N LYS A 142 -14.56 23.02 -12.22
CA LYS A 142 -13.37 22.44 -12.86
C LYS A 142 -12.99 21.09 -12.27
N ARG A 143 -12.92 20.98 -10.93
CA ARG A 143 -12.51 19.76 -10.24
C ARG A 143 -13.55 18.64 -10.39
N ILE A 144 -14.85 18.97 -10.29
CA ILE A 144 -15.93 17.99 -10.51
C ILE A 144 -15.86 17.44 -11.93
N ILE A 145 -15.82 18.31 -12.94
CA ILE A 145 -15.81 17.86 -14.34
C ILE A 145 -14.57 17.04 -14.65
N LYS A 146 -13.39 17.45 -14.15
CA LYS A 146 -12.15 16.68 -14.31
C LYS A 146 -12.26 15.27 -13.70
N LYS A 147 -12.91 15.12 -12.54
CA LYS A 147 -13.15 13.80 -11.94
C LYS A 147 -14.13 12.97 -12.77
N VAL A 148 -15.22 13.57 -13.26
CA VAL A 148 -16.23 12.87 -14.06
C VAL A 148 -15.73 12.50 -15.47
N GLN A 149 -14.67 13.17 -15.97
CA GLN A 149 -14.00 12.78 -17.20
C GLN A 149 -13.29 11.42 -17.12
N ASP A 150 -13.02 10.92 -15.91
CA ASP A 150 -12.60 9.54 -15.71
C ASP A 150 -13.82 8.62 -15.67
N LEU A 151 -13.87 7.66 -16.59
CA LEU A 151 -14.96 6.70 -16.69
C LEU A 151 -14.65 5.41 -15.91
N ASP A 152 -13.46 5.28 -15.31
CA ASP A 152 -12.99 4.05 -14.69
C ASP A 152 -13.18 2.84 -15.62
N ARG A 153 -13.66 1.71 -15.09
CA ARG A 153 -14.03 0.51 -15.84
C ARG A 153 -15.14 0.72 -16.86
N ALA A 154 -15.99 1.75 -16.74
CA ALA A 154 -17.07 2.00 -17.70
C ALA A 154 -16.56 2.46 -19.07
N ALA A 155 -15.27 2.77 -19.20
CA ALA A 155 -14.62 2.98 -20.49
C ALA A 155 -14.50 1.70 -21.33
N LEU A 156 -14.56 0.51 -20.71
CA LEU A 156 -14.47 -0.77 -21.41
C LEU A 156 -15.66 -0.99 -22.37
N PRO A 157 -15.45 -1.66 -23.51
CA PRO A 157 -16.55 -2.18 -24.33
C PRO A 157 -17.49 -3.06 -23.51
N THR A 158 -18.78 -3.06 -23.84
CA THR A 158 -19.83 -3.74 -23.06
C THR A 158 -19.51 -5.19 -22.69
N GLN A 159 -19.04 -6.00 -23.65
CA GLN A 159 -18.70 -7.40 -23.39
C GLN A 159 -17.52 -7.55 -22.42
N GLU A 160 -16.51 -6.69 -22.53
CA GLU A 160 -15.33 -6.69 -21.65
C GLU A 160 -15.67 -6.16 -20.25
N LEU A 161 -16.60 -5.21 -20.15
CA LEU A 161 -17.12 -4.71 -18.88
C LEU A 161 -17.94 -5.79 -18.15
N GLU A 162 -18.77 -6.54 -18.87
CA GLU A 162 -19.51 -7.68 -18.31
C GLU A 162 -18.53 -8.76 -17.79
N GLU A 163 -17.52 -9.11 -18.59
CA GLU A 163 -16.46 -10.03 -18.20
C GLU A 163 -15.70 -9.52 -16.96
N TYR A 164 -15.32 -8.24 -16.94
CA TYR A 164 -14.64 -7.62 -15.80
C TYR A 164 -15.47 -7.70 -14.51
N ASN A 165 -16.75 -7.36 -14.59
CA ASN A 165 -17.66 -7.38 -13.44
C ASN A 165 -17.88 -8.80 -12.91
N GLN A 166 -18.01 -9.78 -13.81
CA GLN A 166 -18.13 -11.18 -13.42
C GLN A 166 -16.86 -11.67 -12.74
N ILE A 167 -15.69 -11.38 -13.30
CA ILE A 167 -14.39 -11.78 -12.73
C ILE A 167 -14.19 -11.22 -11.32
N LEU A 168 -14.50 -9.94 -11.09
CA LEU A 168 -14.41 -9.35 -9.75
C LEU A 168 -15.35 -10.05 -8.76
N LEU A 169 -16.61 -10.27 -9.16
CA LEU A 169 -17.59 -10.94 -8.32
C LEU A 169 -17.17 -12.39 -7.99
N ASP A 170 -16.64 -13.11 -8.96
CA ASP A 170 -16.16 -14.49 -8.79
C ASP A 170 -14.97 -14.54 -7.83
N MET A 171 -14.01 -13.62 -7.95
CA MET A 171 -12.86 -13.54 -7.06
C MET A 171 -13.28 -13.18 -5.61
N GLU A 172 -14.16 -12.20 -5.43
CA GLU A 172 -14.68 -11.79 -4.11
C GLU A 172 -15.50 -12.90 -3.44
N THR A 173 -16.35 -13.58 -4.22
CA THR A 173 -17.16 -14.71 -3.74
C THR A 173 -16.27 -15.88 -3.36
N THR A 174 -15.31 -16.24 -4.22
CA THR A 174 -14.33 -17.30 -3.96
C THR A 174 -13.58 -17.08 -2.66
N TYR A 175 -13.20 -15.83 -2.36
CA TYR A 175 -12.57 -15.48 -1.10
C TYR A 175 -13.52 -15.64 0.10
N SER A 176 -14.76 -15.15 -0.04
CA SER A 176 -15.70 -15.00 1.07
C SER A 176 -16.32 -16.32 1.55
N VAL A 177 -16.54 -17.28 0.64
CA VAL A 177 -17.21 -18.56 0.95
C VAL A 177 -16.24 -19.73 1.15
N ALA A 178 -14.93 -19.48 1.05
CA ALA A 178 -13.93 -20.53 1.14
C ALA A 178 -13.80 -21.12 2.56
N ASN A 179 -13.65 -22.45 2.60
CA ASN A 179 -13.45 -23.20 3.82
C ASN A 179 -12.19 -24.07 3.73
N VAL A 180 -11.49 -24.22 4.87
CA VAL A 180 -10.36 -25.14 5.02
C VAL A 180 -10.82 -26.33 5.86
N CYS A 181 -10.71 -27.54 5.29
CA CYS A 181 -11.23 -28.75 5.92
C CYS A 181 -10.12 -29.66 6.45
N HIS A 182 -10.34 -30.20 7.65
CA HIS A 182 -9.59 -31.31 8.21
C HIS A 182 -9.89 -32.61 7.46
N THR A 183 -9.00 -33.59 7.58
CA THR A 183 -9.16 -34.92 6.97
C THR A 183 -10.37 -35.71 7.50
N ASN A 184 -10.87 -35.36 8.69
CA ASN A 184 -12.06 -35.94 9.30
C ASN A 184 -13.38 -35.32 8.80
N GLY A 185 -13.33 -34.31 7.92
CA GLY A 185 -14.49 -33.66 7.33
C GLY A 185 -14.94 -32.35 7.99
N THR A 186 -14.37 -31.96 9.13
CA THR A 186 -14.68 -30.65 9.74
C THR A 186 -14.08 -29.51 8.91
N CYS A 187 -14.89 -28.53 8.52
CA CYS A 187 -14.47 -27.38 7.72
C CYS A 187 -14.56 -26.09 8.53
N LEU A 188 -13.54 -25.24 8.41
CA LEU A 188 -13.40 -23.97 9.12
C LEU A 188 -13.46 -22.81 8.12
N GLN A 189 -14.24 -21.78 8.45
CA GLN A 189 -14.26 -20.50 7.73
C GLN A 189 -13.09 -19.61 8.14
N LEU A 190 -12.76 -18.62 7.32
CA LEU A 190 -11.78 -17.61 7.73
C LEU A 190 -12.20 -16.92 9.03
N GLU A 191 -13.41 -16.36 9.05
CA GLU A 191 -13.98 -15.64 10.20
C GLU A 191 -15.18 -16.40 10.82
N PRO A 192 -15.14 -16.72 12.12
CA PRO A 192 -14.07 -16.45 13.08
C PRO A 192 -13.02 -17.58 13.19
N ASP A 193 -13.23 -18.74 12.57
CA ASP A 193 -12.56 -19.98 12.97
C ASP A 193 -11.04 -19.96 12.74
N LEU A 194 -10.59 -19.77 11.50
CA LEU A 194 -9.16 -19.79 11.16
C LEU A 194 -8.42 -18.59 11.75
N THR A 195 -9.07 -17.41 11.77
CA THR A 195 -8.53 -16.20 12.42
C THR A 195 -8.28 -16.45 13.90
N ASN A 196 -9.23 -17.07 14.61
CA ASN A 196 -9.07 -17.44 16.02
C ASN A 196 -7.91 -18.43 16.22
N VAL A 197 -7.78 -19.47 15.39
CA VAL A 197 -6.66 -20.42 15.50
C VAL A 197 -5.32 -19.72 15.29
N MET A 198 -5.21 -18.83 14.29
CA MET A 198 -3.99 -18.04 14.06
C MET A 198 -3.67 -17.12 15.23
N ALA A 199 -4.68 -16.55 15.89
CA ALA A 199 -4.53 -15.63 17.00
C ALA A 199 -4.10 -16.35 18.30
N THR A 200 -4.69 -17.51 18.61
CA THR A 200 -4.54 -18.16 19.92
C THR A 200 -3.62 -19.36 19.94
N SER A 201 -3.43 -20.08 18.83
CA SER A 201 -2.56 -21.26 18.82
C SER A 201 -1.09 -20.85 18.97
N ARG A 202 -0.33 -21.71 19.66
CA ARG A 202 1.11 -21.59 19.87
C ARG A 202 1.85 -22.85 19.42
N LYS A 203 1.19 -23.68 18.60
CA LYS A 203 1.72 -24.92 18.02
C LYS A 203 2.12 -24.67 16.58
N TYR A 204 3.40 -24.86 16.25
CA TYR A 204 3.97 -24.62 14.93
C TYR A 204 3.18 -25.31 13.81
N GLU A 205 2.96 -26.62 13.93
CA GLU A 205 2.28 -27.43 12.90
C GLU A 205 0.80 -27.07 12.69
N GLU A 206 0.10 -26.65 13.74
CA GLU A 206 -1.30 -26.22 13.64
C GLU A 206 -1.41 -24.88 12.90
N LEU A 207 -0.56 -23.92 13.26
CA LEU A 207 -0.46 -22.64 12.56
C LEU A 207 -0.04 -22.84 11.10
N LEU A 208 0.87 -23.79 10.84
CA LEU A 208 1.31 -24.12 9.48
C LEU A 208 0.16 -24.70 8.66
N TRP A 209 -0.62 -25.62 9.23
CA TRP A 209 -1.78 -26.21 8.57
C TRP A 209 -2.81 -25.13 8.19
N VAL A 210 -3.16 -24.24 9.11
CA VAL A 210 -4.09 -23.13 8.85
C VAL A 210 -3.55 -22.22 7.76
N TRP A 211 -2.30 -21.76 7.93
CA TRP A 211 -1.66 -20.83 7.01
C TRP A 211 -1.63 -21.41 5.60
N LYS A 212 -1.10 -22.63 5.43
CA LYS A 212 -0.98 -23.30 4.14
C LYS A 212 -2.34 -23.62 3.54
N GLY A 213 -3.26 -24.17 4.35
CA GLY A 213 -4.60 -24.55 3.93
C GLY A 213 -5.37 -23.37 3.32
N TRP A 214 -5.30 -22.19 3.94
CA TRP A 214 -5.94 -20.99 3.43
C TRP A 214 -5.39 -20.57 2.06
N ARG A 215 -4.06 -20.56 1.89
CA ARG A 215 -3.44 -20.20 0.58
C ARG A 215 -3.76 -21.21 -0.50
N ASP A 216 -3.76 -22.50 -0.15
CA ASP A 216 -4.02 -23.57 -1.11
C ASP A 216 -5.48 -23.57 -1.57
N LYS A 217 -6.42 -23.20 -0.69
CA LYS A 217 -7.85 -23.11 -1.02
C LYS A 217 -8.22 -21.84 -1.76
N VAL A 218 -7.73 -20.69 -1.30
CA VAL A 218 -8.16 -19.38 -1.82
C VAL A 218 -7.21 -18.84 -2.87
N GLY A 219 -5.93 -18.77 -2.55
CA GLY A 219 -4.92 -18.24 -3.46
C GLY A 219 -4.94 -18.96 -4.81
N ARG A 220 -4.86 -20.29 -4.79
CA ARG A 220 -4.90 -21.10 -6.02
C ARG A 220 -6.21 -20.98 -6.80
N ALA A 221 -7.34 -20.82 -6.11
CA ALA A 221 -8.64 -20.67 -6.76
C ALA A 221 -8.80 -19.32 -7.46
N ILE A 222 -8.11 -18.27 -6.98
CA ILE A 222 -8.15 -16.93 -7.59
C ILE A 222 -7.21 -16.81 -8.80
N LEU A 223 -6.10 -17.56 -8.82
CA LEU A 223 -5.07 -17.47 -9.86
C LEU A 223 -5.59 -17.53 -11.31
N PRO A 224 -6.59 -18.36 -11.69
CA PRO A 224 -7.12 -18.39 -13.05
C PRO A 224 -7.77 -17.08 -13.52
N PHE A 225 -8.38 -16.34 -12.60
CA PHE A 225 -9.09 -15.08 -12.91
C PHE A 225 -8.16 -13.88 -13.02
N PHE A 226 -7.11 -13.87 -12.19
CA PHE A 226 -6.29 -12.68 -11.95
C PHE A 226 -5.59 -12.10 -13.21
N PRO A 227 -5.01 -12.89 -14.13
CA PRO A 227 -4.39 -12.35 -15.34
C PRO A 227 -5.37 -11.57 -16.23
N LYS A 228 -6.59 -12.08 -16.39
CA LYS A 228 -7.62 -11.41 -17.21
C LYS A 228 -8.15 -10.16 -16.52
N TYR A 229 -8.29 -10.19 -15.19
CA TYR A 229 -8.54 -8.99 -14.38
C TYR A 229 -7.48 -7.91 -14.62
N VAL A 230 -6.18 -8.26 -14.56
CA VAL A 230 -5.08 -7.29 -14.79
C VAL A 230 -5.15 -6.70 -16.20
N GLU A 231 -5.38 -7.53 -17.22
CA GLU A 231 -5.53 -7.11 -18.62
C GLU A 231 -6.64 -6.06 -18.78
N LEU A 232 -7.84 -6.37 -18.27
CA LEU A 232 -9.02 -5.51 -18.39
C LEU A 232 -8.88 -4.23 -17.55
N THR A 233 -8.32 -4.32 -16.35
CA THR A 233 -8.06 -3.15 -15.49
C THR A 233 -7.09 -2.18 -16.17
N ASN A 234 -5.99 -2.71 -16.72
CA ASN A 234 -5.02 -1.90 -17.46
C ASN A 234 -5.60 -1.31 -18.75
N LYS A 235 -6.49 -2.05 -19.43
CA LYS A 235 -7.18 -1.53 -20.61
C LYS A 235 -8.11 -0.37 -20.24
N ALA A 236 -8.88 -0.49 -19.16
CA ALA A 236 -9.72 0.58 -18.65
C ALA A 236 -8.88 1.83 -18.30
N ALA A 237 -7.76 1.66 -17.61
CA ALA A 237 -6.86 2.76 -17.25
C ALA A 237 -6.34 3.50 -18.50
N ARG A 238 -5.88 2.77 -19.53
CA ARG A 238 -5.44 3.36 -20.80
C ARG A 238 -6.53 4.11 -21.55
N LEU A 239 -7.77 3.61 -21.53
CA LEU A 239 -8.91 4.30 -22.15
C LEU A 239 -9.28 5.61 -21.43
N ASN A 240 -8.85 5.78 -20.18
CA ASN A 240 -8.98 7.01 -19.41
C ASN A 240 -7.72 7.89 -19.43
N GLY A 241 -6.69 7.52 -20.19
CA GLY A 241 -5.49 8.34 -20.40
C GLY A 241 -4.35 8.10 -19.40
N TYR A 242 -4.44 7.04 -18.59
CA TYR A 242 -3.35 6.58 -17.72
C TYR A 242 -2.45 5.56 -18.44
N ILE A 243 -1.25 5.35 -17.91
CA ILE A 243 -0.31 4.34 -18.46
C ILE A 243 -0.81 2.92 -18.15
N ASP A 244 -1.20 2.70 -16.89
CA ASP A 244 -1.67 1.44 -16.33
C ASP A 244 -2.60 1.69 -15.13
N ALA A 245 -3.14 0.62 -14.55
CA ALA A 245 -4.05 0.72 -13.41
C ALA A 245 -3.37 1.27 -12.14
N GLY A 246 -2.06 1.04 -11.96
CA GLY A 246 -1.30 1.59 -10.84
C GLY A 246 -1.19 3.11 -10.93
N ASP A 247 -0.92 3.64 -12.12
CA ASP A 247 -0.91 5.09 -12.40
C ASP A 247 -2.27 5.75 -12.09
N SER A 248 -3.36 5.13 -12.56
CA SER A 248 -4.73 5.56 -12.23
C SER A 248 -4.96 5.61 -10.71
N TRP A 249 -4.59 4.57 -9.97
CA TRP A 249 -4.77 4.54 -8.52
C TRP A 249 -3.93 5.57 -7.78
N ARG A 250 -2.68 5.80 -8.20
CA ARG A 250 -1.80 6.82 -7.58
C ARG A 250 -2.31 8.24 -7.86
N SER A 251 -3.01 8.46 -8.96
CA SER A 251 -3.56 9.78 -9.32
C SER A 251 -4.53 10.35 -8.29
N MET A 252 -5.22 9.51 -7.52
CA MET A 252 -6.12 9.93 -6.43
C MET A 252 -5.43 10.77 -5.33
N TYR A 253 -4.11 10.63 -5.20
CA TYR A 253 -3.30 11.39 -4.24
C TYR A 253 -2.83 12.73 -4.78
N GLU A 254 -3.05 13.05 -6.06
CA GLU A 254 -2.67 14.34 -6.68
C GLU A 254 -1.21 14.76 -6.41
N THR A 255 -0.32 13.78 -6.25
CA THR A 255 1.07 13.98 -5.80
C THR A 255 2.01 13.26 -6.77
N PRO A 256 2.68 14.00 -7.67
CA PRO A 256 3.61 13.39 -8.64
C PRO A 256 4.79 12.65 -7.99
N SER A 257 5.18 13.05 -6.77
CA SER A 257 6.27 12.47 -5.99
C SER A 257 5.84 11.33 -5.05
N LEU A 258 4.60 10.82 -5.17
CA LEU A 258 4.01 9.92 -4.18
C LEU A 258 4.92 8.72 -3.87
N GLU A 259 5.48 8.07 -4.89
CA GLU A 259 6.32 6.88 -4.68
C GLU A 259 7.59 7.21 -3.87
N GLN A 260 8.25 8.33 -4.18
CA GLN A 260 9.43 8.77 -3.45
C GLN A 260 9.09 9.18 -2.00
N ASP A 261 7.96 9.88 -1.82
CA ASP A 261 7.51 10.33 -0.50
C ASP A 261 7.20 9.12 0.40
N LEU A 262 6.53 8.09 -0.14
CA LEU A 262 6.23 6.85 0.58
C LEU A 262 7.49 6.05 0.93
N GLU A 263 8.45 5.96 0.00
CA GLU A 263 9.74 5.30 0.25
C GLU A 263 10.53 6.01 1.35
N GLN A 264 10.59 7.34 1.31
CA GLN A 264 11.28 8.14 2.32
C GLN A 264 10.65 7.94 3.71
N ILE A 265 9.33 7.99 3.83
CA ILE A 265 8.60 7.72 5.07
C ILE A 265 8.87 6.29 5.57
N PHE A 266 8.87 5.30 4.67
CA PHE A 266 9.20 3.93 5.03
C PHE A 266 10.61 3.80 5.62
N LEU A 267 11.60 4.47 5.01
CA LEU A 267 12.98 4.47 5.50
C LEU A 267 13.12 5.17 6.86
N GLU A 268 12.36 6.23 7.11
CA GLU A 268 12.33 6.91 8.43
C GLU A 268 11.81 5.99 9.55
N LEU A 269 10.85 5.12 9.24
CA LEU A 269 10.25 4.16 10.17
C LEU A 269 11.05 2.86 10.31
N GLN A 270 11.95 2.58 9.36
CA GLN A 270 12.72 1.34 9.32
C GLN A 270 13.51 1.02 10.60
N PRO A 271 14.20 1.98 11.27
CA PRO A 271 14.95 1.68 12.50
C PRO A 271 14.06 1.12 13.63
N LEU A 272 12.85 1.65 13.77
CA LEU A 272 11.88 1.19 14.77
C LEU A 272 11.37 -0.21 14.41
N TYR A 273 11.01 -0.44 13.14
CA TYR A 273 10.59 -1.76 12.67
C TYR A 273 11.68 -2.83 12.86
N GLN A 274 12.93 -2.56 12.51
CA GLN A 274 14.02 -3.52 12.64
C GLN A 274 14.31 -3.90 14.11
N ASN A 275 14.19 -2.93 15.02
CA ASN A 275 14.33 -3.20 16.45
C ASN A 275 13.17 -4.05 16.99
N LEU A 276 11.93 -3.76 16.58
CA LEU A 276 10.76 -4.58 16.91
C LEU A 276 10.90 -6.00 16.35
N HIS A 277 11.29 -6.14 15.08
CA HIS A 277 11.47 -7.42 14.40
C HIS A 277 12.52 -8.29 15.11
N ALA A 278 13.70 -7.74 15.43
CA ALA A 278 14.74 -8.48 16.13
C ALA A 278 14.29 -8.96 17.52
N TYR A 279 13.61 -8.08 18.28
CA TYR A 279 13.05 -8.42 19.59
C TYR A 279 12.03 -9.55 19.51
N VAL A 280 11.07 -9.46 18.58
CA VAL A 280 10.03 -10.47 18.35
C VAL A 280 10.67 -11.78 17.87
N ARG A 281 11.64 -11.74 16.97
CA ARG A 281 12.36 -12.92 16.49
C ARG A 281 13.05 -13.67 17.62
N ARG A 282 13.73 -12.99 18.54
CA ARG A 282 14.30 -13.63 19.74
C ARG A 282 13.22 -14.30 20.58
N ALA A 283 12.09 -13.62 20.81
CA ALA A 283 11.00 -14.18 21.60
C ALA A 283 10.40 -15.45 20.95
N LEU A 284 10.19 -15.43 19.64
CA LEU A 284 9.76 -16.60 18.87
C LEU A 284 10.80 -17.72 18.91
N HIS A 285 12.09 -17.41 18.83
CA HIS A 285 13.17 -18.39 18.99
C HIS A 285 13.12 -19.08 20.35
N ARG A 286 12.85 -18.34 21.44
CA ARG A 286 12.72 -18.93 22.79
C ARG A 286 11.53 -19.90 22.89
N HIS A 287 10.44 -19.63 22.18
CA HIS A 287 9.22 -20.44 22.24
C HIS A 287 9.24 -21.63 21.27
N TYR A 288 9.54 -21.39 20.00
CA TYR A 288 9.51 -22.40 18.92
C TYR A 288 10.85 -23.13 18.74
N GLY A 289 11.95 -22.61 19.29
CA GLY A 289 13.26 -23.24 19.25
C GLY A 289 14.09 -22.92 17.99
N PRO A 290 15.39 -23.28 18.01
CA PRO A 290 16.35 -22.95 16.96
C PRO A 290 16.12 -23.68 15.63
N GLU A 291 15.38 -24.79 15.64
CA GLU A 291 15.02 -25.54 14.43
C GLU A 291 14.05 -24.75 13.54
N HIS A 292 13.21 -23.91 14.16
CA HIS A 292 12.14 -23.17 13.48
C HIS A 292 12.44 -21.68 13.31
N ILE A 293 13.43 -21.13 14.02
CA ILE A 293 13.76 -19.70 13.99
C ILE A 293 15.27 -19.50 13.95
N ASN A 294 15.75 -18.75 12.96
CA ASN A 294 17.14 -18.28 12.91
C ASN A 294 17.23 -16.84 13.42
N LEU A 295 18.05 -16.60 14.45
CA LEU A 295 18.24 -15.28 15.07
C LEU A 295 18.84 -14.21 14.13
N GLU A 296 19.36 -14.61 12.97
CA GLU A 296 19.91 -13.71 11.94
C GLU A 296 19.14 -13.78 10.62
N GLY A 297 18.04 -14.57 10.58
CA GLY A 297 17.23 -14.81 9.40
C GLY A 297 15.84 -14.15 9.46
N PRO A 298 15.04 -14.30 8.41
CA PRO A 298 13.64 -13.86 8.40
C PRO A 298 12.75 -14.72 9.32
N ILE A 299 11.62 -14.16 9.76
CA ILE A 299 10.64 -14.86 10.60
C ILE A 299 9.66 -15.66 9.70
N PRO A 300 9.33 -16.93 10.03
CA PRO A 300 8.29 -17.68 9.33
C PRO A 300 6.92 -16.99 9.43
N ALA A 301 6.30 -16.73 8.28
CA ALA A 301 5.11 -15.87 8.16
C ALA A 301 3.82 -16.35 8.86
N HIS A 302 3.81 -17.54 9.45
CA HIS A 302 2.64 -18.14 10.10
C HIS A 302 2.67 -18.02 11.63
N LEU A 303 3.72 -17.43 12.21
CA LEU A 303 3.95 -17.42 13.67
C LEU A 303 3.61 -16.09 14.35
N LEU A 304 2.95 -15.18 13.62
CA LEU A 304 2.80 -13.78 14.02
C LEU A 304 1.35 -13.42 14.40
N GLY A 305 0.55 -14.41 14.82
CA GLY A 305 -0.78 -14.16 15.42
C GLY A 305 -1.86 -13.71 14.43
N ASN A 306 -1.55 -13.60 13.15
CA ASN A 306 -2.45 -13.13 12.11
C ASN A 306 -2.25 -13.94 10.83
N MET A 307 -3.34 -14.23 10.12
CA MET A 307 -3.33 -15.01 8.88
C MET A 307 -2.28 -14.52 7.87
N TRP A 308 -2.02 -13.20 7.76
CA TRP A 308 -1.07 -12.60 6.80
C TRP A 308 0.23 -12.11 7.42
N ALA A 309 0.36 -12.15 8.74
CA ALA A 309 1.39 -11.45 9.50
C ALA A 309 1.43 -9.94 9.23
N GLN A 310 0.25 -9.34 8.99
CA GLN A 310 0.13 -7.88 8.79
C GLN A 310 0.21 -7.13 10.12
N THR A 311 -0.33 -7.71 11.19
CA THR A 311 -0.30 -7.20 12.58
C THR A 311 0.08 -8.36 13.49
N TRP A 312 0.80 -8.07 14.58
CA TRP A 312 1.44 -9.05 15.47
C TRP A 312 0.95 -8.96 16.92
N SER A 313 -0.10 -8.17 17.17
CA SER A 313 -0.66 -7.93 18.51
C SER A 313 -1.11 -9.23 19.20
N ASN A 314 -1.58 -10.21 18.44
CA ASN A 314 -2.08 -11.48 18.95
C ASN A 314 -1.00 -12.42 19.52
N ILE A 315 0.29 -12.12 19.35
CA ILE A 315 1.40 -12.85 20.02
C ILE A 315 1.96 -12.10 21.23
N TYR A 316 1.24 -11.09 21.74
CA TYR A 316 1.69 -10.25 22.86
C TYR A 316 2.09 -11.07 24.10
N ASP A 317 1.40 -12.18 24.39
CA ASP A 317 1.74 -13.13 25.46
C ASP A 317 3.17 -13.69 25.36
N LEU A 318 3.72 -13.85 24.14
CA LEU A 318 5.08 -14.33 23.93
C LEU A 318 6.14 -13.23 24.04
N VAL A 319 5.73 -11.99 23.82
CA VAL A 319 6.63 -10.84 23.61
C VAL A 319 6.43 -9.70 24.61
N ALA A 320 5.66 -9.93 25.68
CA ALA A 320 5.44 -8.93 26.72
C ALA A 320 6.78 -8.50 27.36
N PRO A 321 7.14 -7.20 27.29
CA PRO A 321 8.34 -6.66 27.92
C PRO A 321 8.42 -6.96 29.43
N PHE A 322 7.31 -6.76 30.13
CA PHE A 322 7.16 -6.98 31.57
C PHE A 322 5.96 -7.91 31.83
N PRO A 323 6.15 -9.25 31.81
CA PRO A 323 5.06 -10.23 31.91
C PRO A 323 4.29 -10.21 33.23
N PHE A 324 4.88 -9.67 34.29
CA PHE A 324 4.27 -9.60 35.63
C PHE A 324 3.46 -8.32 35.85
N ALA A 325 3.52 -7.36 34.93
CA ALA A 325 2.67 -6.18 34.99
C ALA A 325 1.21 -6.53 34.61
N PRO A 326 0.21 -5.78 35.12
CA PRO A 326 -1.19 -6.02 34.79
C PRO A 326 -1.46 -6.02 33.27
N LYS A 327 -2.29 -6.97 32.81
CA LYS A 327 -2.70 -7.07 31.40
C LYS A 327 -3.60 -5.89 31.00
N MET A 328 -3.42 -5.39 29.78
CA MET A 328 -4.26 -4.35 29.17
C MET A 328 -5.25 -4.91 28.15
N ASP A 329 -5.69 -6.14 28.34
CA ASP A 329 -6.74 -6.71 27.50
C ASP A 329 -8.07 -6.55 28.22
N ALA A 330 -8.95 -5.72 27.65
CA ALA A 330 -10.28 -5.45 28.18
C ALA A 330 -11.27 -6.60 27.90
N THR A 331 -10.91 -7.60 27.10
CA THR A 331 -11.84 -8.63 26.61
C THR A 331 -12.56 -9.37 27.74
N GLU A 332 -11.83 -9.83 28.77
CA GLU A 332 -12.45 -10.52 29.90
C GLU A 332 -13.40 -9.61 30.69
N ALA A 333 -13.02 -8.34 30.88
CA ALA A 333 -13.87 -7.35 31.54
C ALA A 333 -15.14 -7.07 30.73
N MET A 334 -15.04 -6.95 29.41
CA MET A 334 -16.17 -6.75 28.50
C MET A 334 -17.17 -7.93 28.60
N ILE A 335 -16.66 -9.17 28.54
CA ILE A 335 -17.49 -10.37 28.66
C ILE A 335 -18.17 -10.44 30.04
N ASN A 336 -17.41 -10.24 31.13
CA ASN A 336 -17.94 -10.29 32.49
C ASN A 336 -18.98 -9.20 32.77
N GLN A 337 -18.90 -8.06 32.09
CA GLN A 337 -19.87 -6.97 32.18
C GLN A 337 -21.04 -7.10 31.20
N GLY A 338 -21.13 -8.20 30.44
CA GLY A 338 -22.22 -8.45 29.50
C GLY A 338 -22.24 -7.48 28.31
N TRP A 339 -21.07 -7.10 27.79
CA TRP A 339 -20.99 -6.30 26.57
C TRP A 339 -21.53 -7.06 25.37
N THR A 340 -22.10 -6.32 24.42
CA THR A 340 -22.65 -6.84 23.15
C THR A 340 -22.08 -6.01 21.99
N PRO A 341 -22.12 -6.53 20.74
CA PRO A 341 -21.75 -5.73 19.57
C PRO A 341 -22.45 -4.38 19.52
N THR A 342 -23.77 -4.33 19.72
CA THR A 342 -24.53 -3.07 19.78
C THR A 342 -24.02 -2.11 20.85
N ARG A 343 -23.61 -2.61 22.03
CA ARG A 343 -23.00 -1.75 23.06
C ARG A 343 -21.68 -1.18 22.57
N MET A 344 -20.80 -1.97 21.96
CA MET A 344 -19.51 -1.50 21.43
C MET A 344 -19.68 -0.32 20.45
N PHE A 345 -20.66 -0.40 19.54
CA PHE A 345 -20.98 0.69 18.63
C PHE A 345 -21.62 1.91 19.32
N LYS A 346 -22.38 1.72 20.40
CA LYS A 346 -22.94 2.83 21.19
C LYS A 346 -21.84 3.60 21.93
N GLU A 347 -20.89 2.89 22.54
CA GLU A 347 -19.73 3.54 23.18
C GLU A 347 -18.90 4.31 22.15
N ALA A 348 -18.77 3.80 20.92
CA ALA A 348 -18.15 4.53 19.82
C ALA A 348 -18.94 5.79 19.44
N ASP A 349 -20.27 5.71 19.25
CA ASP A 349 -21.12 6.88 18.98
C ASP A 349 -21.01 7.93 20.10
N ASP A 350 -21.06 7.50 21.36
CA ASP A 350 -20.88 8.35 22.54
C ASP A 350 -19.51 9.04 22.55
N PHE A 351 -18.44 8.34 22.13
CA PHE A 351 -17.12 8.94 21.95
C PHE A 351 -17.18 10.09 20.95
N PHE A 352 -17.77 9.91 19.77
CA PHE A 352 -17.88 10.98 18.76
C PHE A 352 -18.76 12.14 19.23
N VAL A 353 -19.90 11.86 19.86
CA VAL A 353 -20.78 12.87 20.45
C VAL A 353 -20.06 13.65 21.55
N SER A 354 -19.20 12.99 22.34
CA SER A 354 -18.37 13.65 23.36
C SER A 354 -17.44 14.71 22.76
N LEU A 355 -16.97 14.52 21.52
CA LEU A 355 -16.17 15.50 20.77
C LEU A 355 -17.02 16.64 20.17
N GLY A 356 -18.35 16.53 20.22
CA GLY A 356 -19.25 17.49 19.56
C GLY A 356 -19.47 17.21 18.08
N LEU A 357 -19.18 15.97 17.67
CA LEU A 357 -19.53 15.46 16.34
C LEU A 357 -20.99 14.98 16.31
N LEU A 358 -21.43 14.48 15.17
CA LEU A 358 -22.83 14.17 14.93
C LEU A 358 -23.18 12.78 15.51
N PRO A 359 -24.31 12.60 16.22
CA PRO A 359 -24.78 11.26 16.57
C PRO A 359 -25.26 10.53 15.31
N VAL A 360 -25.00 9.22 15.21
CA VAL A 360 -25.49 8.43 14.07
C VAL A 360 -27.03 8.40 14.00
N PRO A 361 -27.64 8.41 12.80
CA PRO A 361 -29.09 8.48 12.65
C PRO A 361 -29.79 7.19 13.12
N PRO A 362 -31.09 7.22 13.48
CA PRO A 362 -31.83 6.01 13.85
C PRO A 362 -31.80 4.88 12.80
N ASP A 363 -31.77 5.23 11.51
CA ASP A 363 -31.69 4.27 10.41
C ASP A 363 -30.39 3.45 10.44
N PHE A 364 -29.29 4.01 10.95
CA PHE A 364 -28.02 3.28 11.12
C PHE A 364 -28.23 2.05 12.02
N TRP A 365 -28.89 2.21 13.17
CA TRP A 365 -29.14 1.12 14.11
C TRP A 365 -30.11 0.08 13.56
N ASN A 366 -31.10 0.52 12.78
CA ASN A 366 -32.13 -0.37 12.24
C ASN A 366 -31.64 -1.19 11.04
N LYS A 367 -30.65 -0.70 10.29
CA LYS A 367 -30.26 -1.29 9.00
C LYS A 367 -28.85 -1.87 8.97
N SER A 368 -27.98 -1.55 9.92
CA SER A 368 -26.62 -2.09 9.97
C SER A 368 -26.58 -3.57 10.35
N MET A 369 -25.57 -4.29 9.86
CA MET A 369 -25.26 -5.66 10.26
C MET A 369 -24.06 -5.61 11.21
N LEU A 370 -24.33 -5.44 12.50
CA LEU A 370 -23.32 -5.27 13.55
C LEU A 370 -22.86 -6.59 14.17
N GLU A 371 -23.42 -7.72 13.75
CA GLU A 371 -23.03 -9.06 14.17
C GLU A 371 -23.34 -10.07 13.06
N LYS A 372 -22.68 -11.25 13.09
CA LYS A 372 -22.91 -12.30 12.09
C LYS A 372 -24.33 -12.87 12.28
N PRO A 373 -25.18 -12.88 11.23
CA PRO A 373 -26.50 -13.50 11.32
C PRO A 373 -26.42 -15.01 11.64
N THR A 374 -27.35 -15.49 12.44
CA THR A 374 -27.43 -16.90 12.88
C THR A 374 -28.49 -17.72 12.13
N ASP A 375 -29.13 -17.12 11.13
CA ASP A 375 -30.20 -17.73 10.33
C ASP A 375 -29.69 -18.52 9.11
N GLY A 376 -28.38 -18.76 9.04
CA GLY A 376 -27.75 -19.61 8.03
C GLY A 376 -27.39 -18.92 6.71
N ARG A 377 -27.63 -17.61 6.58
CA ARG A 377 -27.21 -16.87 5.38
C ARG A 377 -25.69 -16.71 5.31
N GLU A 378 -25.14 -16.72 4.11
CA GLU A 378 -23.74 -16.40 3.84
C GLU A 378 -23.57 -14.89 3.69
N VAL A 379 -22.52 -14.32 4.29
CA VAL A 379 -22.24 -12.88 4.29
C VAL A 379 -20.76 -12.63 4.09
N VAL A 380 -20.41 -11.45 3.58
CA VAL A 380 -19.03 -10.96 3.61
C VAL A 380 -18.76 -10.44 5.02
N CYS A 381 -17.93 -11.12 5.80
CA CYS A 381 -17.70 -10.74 7.21
C CYS A 381 -16.69 -9.60 7.42
N HIS A 382 -15.88 -9.27 6.42
CA HIS A 382 -14.91 -8.18 6.53
C HIS A 382 -15.61 -6.86 6.89
N ALA A 383 -15.10 -6.15 7.90
CA ALA A 383 -15.64 -4.88 8.36
C ALA A 383 -15.64 -3.84 7.21
N SER A 384 -16.71 -3.05 7.15
CA SER A 384 -16.86 -1.98 6.15
C SER A 384 -17.99 -1.03 6.53
N ALA A 385 -17.81 0.25 6.22
CA ALA A 385 -18.81 1.31 6.34
C ALA A 385 -19.35 1.71 4.95
N TRP A 386 -20.64 2.06 4.89
CA TRP A 386 -21.38 2.27 3.64
C TRP A 386 -22.14 3.60 3.64
N ASP A 387 -21.88 4.43 2.62
CA ASP A 387 -22.71 5.58 2.24
C ASP A 387 -23.71 5.15 1.14
N PHE A 388 -25.00 5.39 1.37
CA PHE A 388 -26.06 5.13 0.39
C PHE A 388 -26.38 6.36 -0.46
N TYR A 389 -25.56 7.40 -0.39
CA TYR A 389 -25.54 8.58 -1.28
C TYR A 389 -26.79 9.47 -1.24
N ASN A 390 -27.70 9.23 -0.28
CA ASN A 390 -28.93 9.99 -0.08
C ASN A 390 -28.87 10.99 1.11
N GLY A 391 -27.71 11.07 1.78
CA GLY A 391 -27.46 11.96 2.92
C GLY A 391 -28.18 11.57 4.23
N LYS A 392 -28.76 10.37 4.29
CA LYS A 392 -29.58 9.90 5.43
C LYS A 392 -29.23 8.49 5.88
N ASP A 393 -28.95 7.60 4.93
CA ASP A 393 -28.74 6.18 5.17
C ASP A 393 -27.23 5.86 5.12
N PHE A 394 -26.71 5.48 6.28
CA PHE A 394 -25.32 5.09 6.50
C PHE A 394 -25.32 3.81 7.31
N ARG A 395 -24.51 2.81 6.95
CA ARG A 395 -24.54 1.49 7.58
C ARG A 395 -23.14 0.93 7.81
N ILE A 396 -23.00 0.06 8.80
CA ILE A 396 -21.80 -0.76 9.01
C ILE A 396 -22.14 -2.24 8.83
N LYS A 397 -21.25 -2.96 8.14
CA LYS A 397 -21.29 -4.42 8.00
C LYS A 397 -20.04 -5.00 8.65
N GLN A 398 -20.18 -5.61 9.83
CA GLN A 398 -19.10 -6.25 10.57
C GLN A 398 -19.62 -7.49 11.32
N CYS A 399 -18.91 -8.61 11.21
CA CYS A 399 -19.16 -9.80 12.02
C CYS A 399 -18.51 -9.66 13.41
N THR A 400 -18.95 -8.68 14.19
CA THR A 400 -18.32 -8.28 15.46
C THR A 400 -18.39 -9.38 16.53
N THR A 401 -17.26 -9.59 17.20
CA THR A 401 -17.09 -10.42 18.38
C THR A 401 -16.75 -9.55 19.59
N VAL A 402 -17.15 -9.97 20.80
CA VAL A 402 -16.97 -9.16 22.01
C VAL A 402 -15.53 -9.32 22.52
N ASN A 403 -14.63 -8.48 22.02
CA ASN A 403 -13.24 -8.38 22.47
C ASN A 403 -12.67 -6.96 22.22
N MET A 404 -11.46 -6.70 22.72
CA MET A 404 -10.80 -5.41 22.59
C MET A 404 -10.43 -5.05 21.13
N GLU A 405 -10.07 -6.03 20.30
CA GLU A 405 -9.71 -5.81 18.90
C GLU A 405 -10.92 -5.27 18.12
N ASP A 406 -12.06 -5.94 18.22
CA ASP A 406 -13.29 -5.54 17.56
C ASP A 406 -13.91 -4.26 18.15
N LEU A 407 -13.60 -3.91 19.41
CA LEU A 407 -13.94 -2.60 19.96
C LEU A 407 -13.19 -1.48 19.23
N VAL A 408 -11.91 -1.71 18.95
CA VAL A 408 -11.09 -0.79 18.16
C VAL A 408 -11.60 -0.69 16.72
N VAL A 409 -11.93 -1.83 16.09
CA VAL A 409 -12.52 -1.85 14.75
C VAL A 409 -13.86 -1.11 14.71
N ALA A 410 -14.72 -1.27 15.72
CA ALA A 410 -15.99 -0.55 15.78
C ALA A 410 -15.79 0.98 15.78
N HIS A 411 -14.77 1.49 16.48
CA HIS A 411 -14.43 2.92 16.45
C HIS A 411 -13.87 3.36 15.10
N HIS A 412 -13.06 2.51 14.45
CA HIS A 412 -12.54 2.76 13.10
C HIS A 412 -13.70 2.92 12.09
N GLU A 413 -14.61 1.95 12.04
CA GLU A 413 -15.74 1.96 11.10
C GLU A 413 -16.71 3.13 11.39
N MET A 414 -16.93 3.46 12.66
CA MET A 414 -17.74 4.63 13.03
C MET A 414 -17.08 5.96 12.62
N GLY A 415 -15.74 6.00 12.50
CA GLY A 415 -15.03 7.15 11.93
C GLY A 415 -15.37 7.39 10.46
N HIS A 416 -15.55 6.33 9.66
CA HIS A 416 -16.05 6.44 8.30
C HIS A 416 -17.48 7.00 8.24
N ILE A 417 -18.37 6.52 9.13
CA ILE A 417 -19.74 7.04 9.23
C ILE A 417 -19.74 8.54 9.56
N GLN A 418 -18.88 9.00 10.47
CA GLN A 418 -18.73 10.42 10.73
C GLN A 418 -18.28 11.19 9.50
N TYR A 419 -17.31 10.66 8.75
CA TYR A 419 -16.87 11.29 7.50
C TYR A 419 -18.04 11.45 6.52
N PHE A 420 -18.82 10.38 6.32
CA PHE A 420 -20.00 10.38 5.46
C PHE A 420 -21.01 11.46 5.86
N MET A 421 -21.31 11.54 7.15
CA MET A 421 -22.27 12.49 7.69
C MET A 421 -21.79 13.95 7.59
N GLN A 422 -20.49 14.20 7.64
CA GLN A 422 -19.92 15.55 7.62
C GLN A 422 -19.87 16.15 6.21
N TYR A 423 -19.63 15.35 5.17
CA TYR A 423 -19.60 15.83 3.79
C TYR A 423 -20.89 15.61 3.00
N LYS A 424 -21.94 15.07 3.63
CA LYS A 424 -23.18 14.66 2.94
C LYS A 424 -23.87 15.76 2.14
N ASP A 425 -23.60 17.03 2.45
CA ASP A 425 -24.18 18.18 1.77
C ASP A 425 -23.31 18.67 0.58
N LEU A 426 -22.14 18.06 0.34
CA LEU A 426 -21.34 18.31 -0.85
C LEU A 426 -21.95 17.62 -2.09
N PRO A 427 -21.63 18.10 -3.31
CA PRO A 427 -21.87 17.33 -4.52
C PRO A 427 -21.26 15.92 -4.41
N LEU A 428 -21.93 14.92 -4.97
CA LEU A 428 -21.55 13.51 -4.85
C LEU A 428 -20.09 13.26 -5.27
N ALA A 429 -19.62 13.96 -6.31
CA ALA A 429 -18.23 13.89 -6.77
C ALA A 429 -17.17 14.27 -5.70
N PHE A 430 -17.57 14.97 -4.63
CA PHE A 430 -16.70 15.35 -3.52
C PHE A 430 -16.95 14.59 -2.22
N ARG A 431 -17.90 13.64 -2.20
CA ARG A 431 -18.22 12.82 -1.02
C ARG A 431 -17.23 11.67 -0.85
N GLU A 432 -15.96 12.02 -0.68
CA GLU A 432 -14.83 11.14 -0.43
C GLU A 432 -13.89 11.83 0.57
N GLY A 433 -12.94 11.09 1.15
CA GLY A 433 -11.87 11.72 1.93
C GLY A 433 -10.97 12.60 1.05
N ALA A 434 -10.28 13.60 1.65
CA ALA A 434 -9.37 14.49 0.92
C ALA A 434 -8.34 13.75 0.04
N ASN A 435 -7.89 12.59 0.52
CA ASN A 435 -7.38 11.48 -0.30
C ASN A 435 -7.80 10.16 0.38
N PRO A 436 -7.60 8.99 -0.25
CA PRO A 436 -8.03 7.71 0.34
C PRO A 436 -7.45 7.43 1.73
N GLY A 437 -6.21 7.87 2.02
CA GLY A 437 -5.59 7.68 3.33
C GLY A 437 -6.19 8.54 4.45
N PHE A 438 -6.77 9.70 4.13
CA PHE A 438 -7.50 10.51 5.13
C PHE A 438 -8.74 9.80 5.67
N HIS A 439 -9.43 9.07 4.79
CA HIS A 439 -10.66 8.38 5.16
C HIS A 439 -10.38 7.29 6.21
N GLU A 440 -9.33 6.52 5.97
CA GLU A 440 -8.79 5.49 6.88
C GLU A 440 -8.21 6.11 8.18
N ALA A 441 -7.45 7.21 8.06
CA ALA A 441 -6.77 7.82 9.20
C ALA A 441 -7.71 8.38 10.25
N ILE A 442 -8.86 8.92 9.84
CA ILE A 442 -9.84 9.45 10.80
C ILE A 442 -10.40 8.33 11.65
N GLY A 443 -10.77 7.18 11.08
CA GLY A 443 -11.19 6.02 11.88
C GLY A 443 -10.12 5.58 12.88
N ASP A 444 -8.88 5.49 12.42
CA ASP A 444 -7.76 5.04 13.26
C ASP A 444 -7.36 6.05 14.36
N VAL A 445 -7.56 7.36 14.17
CA VAL A 445 -7.10 8.35 15.15
C VAL A 445 -7.86 8.27 16.47
N LEU A 446 -9.13 7.88 16.44
CA LEU A 446 -9.93 7.70 17.66
C LEU A 446 -9.55 6.38 18.34
N ALA A 447 -9.28 5.34 17.55
CA ALA A 447 -8.77 4.07 18.06
C ALA A 447 -7.51 4.24 18.93
N LEU A 448 -6.63 5.20 18.61
CA LEU A 448 -5.48 5.54 19.43
C LEU A 448 -5.86 6.06 20.83
N SER A 449 -6.92 6.87 20.94
CA SER A 449 -7.40 7.42 22.22
C SER A 449 -8.17 6.36 23.03
N VAL A 450 -9.01 5.59 22.35
CA VAL A 450 -9.85 4.53 22.94
C VAL A 450 -9.01 3.41 23.54
N SER A 451 -7.87 3.11 22.92
CA SER A 451 -6.95 2.07 23.39
C SER A 451 -6.15 2.48 24.63
N THR A 452 -6.19 3.75 25.05
CA THR A 452 -5.41 4.20 26.20
C THR A 452 -5.92 3.59 27.51
N PRO A 453 -5.01 3.27 28.46
CA PRO A 453 -5.42 2.83 29.79
C PRO A 453 -6.37 3.80 30.50
N LYS A 454 -6.17 5.11 30.29
CA LYS A 454 -7.04 6.18 30.81
C LYS A 454 -8.47 6.03 30.29
N HIS A 455 -8.65 5.84 28.98
CA HIS A 455 -9.97 5.69 28.40
C HIS A 455 -10.64 4.39 28.85
N LEU A 456 -9.94 3.26 28.79
CA LEU A 456 -10.48 1.97 29.21
C LEU A 456 -10.85 1.94 30.70
N HIS A 457 -10.09 2.64 31.56
CA HIS A 457 -10.47 2.84 32.95
C HIS A 457 -11.78 3.64 33.09
N SER A 458 -11.99 4.68 32.27
CA SER A 458 -13.24 5.45 32.29
C SER A 458 -14.47 4.62 31.91
N LEU A 459 -14.28 3.57 31.10
CA LEU A 459 -15.31 2.59 30.72
C LEU A 459 -15.46 1.43 31.73
N ASN A 460 -14.75 1.49 32.87
CA ASN A 460 -14.63 0.41 33.85
C ASN A 460 -14.07 -0.90 33.27
N LEU A 461 -13.34 -0.85 32.16
CA LEU A 461 -12.71 -2.02 31.54
C LEU A 461 -11.31 -2.32 32.09
N LEU A 462 -10.69 -1.35 32.78
CA LEU A 462 -9.47 -1.54 33.55
C LEU A 462 -9.67 -1.05 34.99
N SER A 463 -9.01 -1.71 35.95
CA SER A 463 -9.13 -1.41 37.38
C SER A 463 -8.27 -0.24 37.86
N THR A 464 -7.25 0.15 37.10
CA THR A 464 -6.38 1.29 37.39
C THR A 464 -6.00 1.98 36.09
N GLU A 465 -5.74 3.29 36.13
CA GLU A 465 -5.27 4.06 34.97
C GLU A 465 -3.84 3.68 34.52
N GLY A 466 -3.16 2.76 35.23
CA GLY A 466 -1.91 2.14 34.80
C GLY A 466 -0.80 3.15 34.48
N SER A 467 -0.19 3.75 35.51
CA SER A 467 0.82 4.81 35.33
C SER A 467 2.27 4.36 35.58
N SER A 468 2.57 3.05 35.57
CA SER A 468 3.94 2.57 35.78
C SER A 468 4.71 2.53 34.46
N TYR A 469 6.03 2.71 34.54
CA TYR A 469 6.93 2.58 33.39
C TYR A 469 6.76 1.23 32.67
N GLU A 470 6.63 0.14 33.44
CA GLU A 470 6.43 -1.21 32.89
C GLU A 470 5.13 -1.31 32.10
N HIS A 471 4.06 -0.69 32.60
CA HIS A 471 2.76 -0.64 31.92
C HIS A 471 2.83 0.19 30.63
N ASP A 472 3.49 1.35 30.66
CA ASP A 472 3.68 2.20 29.48
C ASP A 472 4.45 1.49 28.36
N ILE A 473 5.55 0.80 28.70
CA ILE A 473 6.34 0.04 27.72
C ILE A 473 5.54 -1.15 27.19
N ASN A 474 4.80 -1.84 28.05
CA ASN A 474 3.88 -2.90 27.65
C ASN A 474 2.81 -2.37 26.68
N PHE A 475 2.25 -1.18 26.93
CA PHE A 475 1.25 -0.53 26.08
C PHE A 475 1.82 -0.22 24.70
N LEU A 476 2.96 0.47 24.70
CA LEU A 476 3.64 0.83 23.47
C LEU A 476 4.05 -0.41 22.67
N MET A 477 4.49 -1.49 23.33
CA MET A 477 4.78 -2.75 22.64
C MET A 477 3.53 -3.30 21.95
N LYS A 478 2.39 -3.39 22.66
CA LYS A 478 1.13 -3.86 22.06
C LYS A 478 0.72 -3.00 20.85
N MET A 479 0.85 -1.68 20.98
CA MET A 479 0.58 -0.74 19.89
C MET A 479 1.57 -0.88 18.72
N ALA A 480 2.85 -1.16 18.98
CA ALA A 480 3.87 -1.30 17.94
C ALA A 480 3.69 -2.61 17.15
N LEU A 481 3.29 -3.69 17.83
CA LEU A 481 2.94 -4.95 17.19
C LEU A 481 1.76 -4.80 16.23
N ASP A 482 0.87 -3.83 16.43
CA ASP A 482 -0.18 -3.48 15.48
C ASP A 482 0.32 -2.47 14.43
N LYS A 483 0.69 -1.26 14.88
CA LYS A 483 0.94 -0.11 14.01
C LYS A 483 2.28 -0.16 13.28
N ILE A 484 3.36 -0.58 13.94
CA ILE A 484 4.70 -0.61 13.33
C ILE A 484 4.89 -1.85 12.46
N ALA A 485 4.40 -3.01 12.91
CA ALA A 485 4.48 -4.25 12.13
C ALA A 485 3.73 -4.17 10.79
N PHE A 486 2.68 -3.35 10.73
CA PHE A 486 1.83 -3.19 9.56
C PHE A 486 2.45 -2.32 8.46
N ILE A 487 3.28 -1.33 8.80
CA ILE A 487 3.93 -0.41 7.83
C ILE A 487 4.59 -1.13 6.64
N PRO A 488 5.53 -2.10 6.84
CA PRO A 488 6.13 -2.78 5.71
C PRO A 488 5.14 -3.64 4.92
N PHE A 489 4.11 -4.20 5.58
CA PHE A 489 3.07 -4.97 4.90
C PHE A 489 2.21 -4.08 4.00
N SER A 490 1.76 -2.93 4.49
CA SER A 490 0.94 -2.02 3.70
C SER A 490 1.69 -1.36 2.57
N TYR A 491 2.99 -1.11 2.76
CA TYR A 491 3.86 -0.63 1.70
C TYR A 491 4.02 -1.67 0.58
N LEU A 492 4.33 -2.92 0.93
CA LEU A 492 4.70 -3.93 -0.09
C LEU A 492 3.54 -4.37 -0.98
N ILE A 493 2.29 -4.34 -0.51
CA ILE A 493 1.13 -4.83 -1.27
C ILE A 493 0.97 -4.05 -2.58
N ASP A 494 0.96 -2.72 -2.50
CA ASP A 494 0.81 -1.89 -3.70
C ASP A 494 2.10 -1.76 -4.48
N GLN A 495 3.26 -1.84 -3.83
CA GLN A 495 4.53 -2.02 -4.55
C GLN A 495 4.54 -3.29 -5.42
N TRP A 496 3.87 -4.37 -4.99
CA TRP A 496 3.69 -5.57 -5.82
C TRP A 496 2.65 -5.32 -6.92
N ARG A 497 1.47 -4.77 -6.59
CA ARG A 497 0.38 -4.55 -7.56
C ARG A 497 0.75 -3.55 -8.66
N TRP A 498 1.43 -2.45 -8.32
CA TRP A 498 1.89 -1.48 -9.31
C TRP A 498 2.82 -2.12 -10.33
N ARG A 499 3.71 -3.00 -9.89
CA ARG A 499 4.59 -3.76 -10.79
C ARG A 499 3.90 -4.89 -11.56
N VAL A 500 2.78 -5.39 -11.06
CA VAL A 500 1.89 -6.26 -11.84
C VAL A 500 1.19 -5.46 -12.94
N PHE A 501 0.71 -4.26 -12.63
CA PHE A 501 0.01 -3.40 -13.56
C PHE A 501 0.93 -2.81 -14.64
N ASP A 502 2.15 -2.41 -14.30
CA ASP A 502 3.14 -1.91 -15.27
C ASP A 502 3.79 -3.03 -16.12
N GLY A 503 3.57 -4.29 -15.76
CA GLY A 503 4.06 -5.47 -16.48
C GLY A 503 5.43 -5.99 -16.06
N SER A 504 6.09 -5.37 -15.07
CA SER A 504 7.37 -5.82 -14.50
C SER A 504 7.25 -7.17 -13.77
N ILE A 505 6.06 -7.49 -13.25
CA ILE A 505 5.71 -8.79 -12.66
C ILE A 505 4.61 -9.42 -13.52
N THR A 506 4.88 -10.61 -14.03
CA THR A 506 3.98 -11.38 -14.90
C THR A 506 3.42 -12.58 -14.15
N LYS A 507 2.48 -13.30 -14.80
CA LYS A 507 1.85 -14.49 -14.24
C LYS A 507 2.88 -15.55 -13.79
N GLU A 508 4.00 -15.63 -14.50
CA GLU A 508 5.06 -16.60 -14.27
C GLU A 508 5.81 -16.35 -12.96
N ASN A 509 5.86 -15.11 -12.47
CA ASN A 509 6.62 -14.73 -11.27
C ASN A 509 5.79 -14.02 -10.19
N TYR A 510 4.45 -13.92 -10.31
CA TYR A 510 3.57 -13.31 -9.29
C TYR A 510 3.94 -13.69 -7.86
N ASN A 511 4.01 -14.99 -7.59
CA ASN A 511 4.24 -15.49 -6.24
C ASN A 511 5.70 -15.37 -5.79
N GLN A 512 6.66 -15.51 -6.72
CA GLN A 512 8.08 -15.33 -6.43
C GLN A 512 8.37 -13.88 -6.01
N GLU A 513 7.87 -12.92 -6.79
CA GLU A 513 8.08 -11.49 -6.51
C GLU A 513 7.30 -11.04 -5.28
N TRP A 514 6.13 -11.62 -5.02
CA TRP A 514 5.43 -11.44 -3.75
C TRP A 514 6.34 -11.80 -2.56
N TRP A 515 6.96 -12.99 -2.56
CA TRP A 515 7.85 -13.42 -1.48
C TRP A 515 9.18 -12.66 -1.44
N SER A 516 9.70 -12.22 -2.59
CA SER A 516 10.84 -11.32 -2.67
C SER A 516 10.58 -10.03 -1.89
N LEU A 517 9.38 -9.45 -2.02
CA LEU A 517 8.98 -8.23 -1.33
C LEU A 517 8.66 -8.43 0.14
N ARG A 518 8.00 -9.54 0.48
CA ARG A 518 7.77 -9.97 1.87
C ARG A 518 9.09 -10.09 2.63
N LEU A 519 10.11 -10.66 1.98
CA LEU A 519 11.43 -10.79 2.53
C LEU A 519 12.17 -9.44 2.59
N LYS A 520 12.10 -8.62 1.53
CA LYS A 520 12.78 -7.31 1.45
C LYS A 520 12.27 -6.31 2.49
N TYR A 521 10.96 -6.22 2.66
CA TYR A 521 10.35 -5.16 3.47
C TYR A 521 9.98 -5.65 4.87
N GLN A 522 9.44 -6.86 5.02
CA GLN A 522 9.05 -7.38 6.34
C GLN A 522 10.11 -8.28 6.97
N GLY A 523 11.06 -8.83 6.21
CA GLY A 523 11.95 -9.86 6.76
C GLY A 523 11.19 -11.12 7.16
N LEU A 524 10.22 -11.51 6.34
CA LEU A 524 9.43 -12.73 6.53
C LEU A 524 9.72 -13.73 5.41
N CYS A 525 9.70 -15.01 5.76
CA CYS A 525 9.83 -16.12 4.81
C CYS A 525 8.56 -16.99 4.82
N PRO A 526 8.25 -17.66 3.70
CA PRO A 526 7.21 -18.67 3.71
C PRO A 526 7.68 -19.87 4.55
N PRO A 527 6.82 -20.47 5.40
CA PRO A 527 7.23 -21.61 6.21
C PRO A 527 7.39 -22.90 5.43
N VAL A 528 6.82 -22.95 4.23
CA VAL A 528 6.98 -24.05 3.26
C VAL A 528 7.35 -23.46 1.90
N PRO A 529 8.20 -24.14 1.11
CA PRO A 529 8.50 -23.74 -0.26
C PRO A 529 7.22 -23.51 -1.06
N ARG A 530 7.20 -22.42 -1.83
CA ARG A 530 6.08 -22.07 -2.70
C ARG A 530 6.49 -22.28 -4.15
N SER A 531 5.51 -22.64 -4.96
CA SER A 531 5.65 -22.91 -6.38
C SER A 531 5.02 -21.80 -7.22
N ARG A 532 5.15 -21.91 -8.54
CA ARG A 532 4.46 -21.03 -9.50
C ARG A 532 2.94 -21.25 -9.55
N ASP A 533 2.48 -22.43 -9.11
CA ASP A 533 1.05 -22.77 -9.10
C ASP A 533 0.35 -22.19 -7.85
N ASP A 534 1.13 -21.63 -6.92
CA ASP A 534 0.62 -20.91 -5.76
C ASP A 534 0.41 -19.43 -6.09
N PHE A 535 -0.62 -18.83 -5.51
CA PHE A 535 -0.92 -17.40 -5.64
C PHE A 535 -1.29 -16.82 -4.27
N ASP A 536 -0.28 -16.75 -3.41
CA ASP A 536 -0.42 -16.27 -2.02
C ASP A 536 -0.99 -14.85 -1.90
N PRO A 537 -0.72 -13.86 -2.79
CA PRO A 537 -1.41 -12.58 -2.73
C PRO A 537 -2.94 -12.71 -2.84
N GLY A 538 -3.46 -13.64 -3.65
CA GLY A 538 -4.91 -13.88 -3.76
C GLY A 538 -5.56 -14.29 -2.43
N ALA A 539 -4.78 -14.82 -1.49
CA ALA A 539 -5.28 -15.18 -0.17
C ALA A 539 -5.49 -13.96 0.77
N LYS A 540 -5.26 -12.72 0.33
CA LYS A 540 -5.55 -11.48 1.08
C LYS A 540 -6.69 -10.72 0.42
N PHE A 541 -7.78 -10.47 1.15
CA PHE A 541 -9.06 -9.90 0.66
C PHE A 541 -8.93 -8.80 -0.40
N HIS A 542 -8.04 -7.85 -0.18
CA HIS A 542 -7.92 -6.65 -1.02
C HIS A 542 -7.41 -6.92 -2.43
N ILE A 543 -6.77 -8.07 -2.65
CA ILE A 543 -6.32 -8.51 -3.98
C ILE A 543 -7.52 -8.96 -4.83
N PRO A 544 -8.34 -9.97 -4.44
CA PRO A 544 -9.53 -10.36 -5.19
C PRO A 544 -10.64 -9.30 -5.19
N SER A 545 -10.76 -8.45 -4.16
CA SER A 545 -11.76 -7.36 -4.15
C SER A 545 -11.30 -6.07 -4.84
N SER A 546 -10.10 -6.05 -5.41
CA SER A 546 -9.56 -4.89 -6.16
C SER A 546 -9.55 -3.57 -5.36
N VAL A 547 -9.29 -3.63 -4.05
CA VAL A 547 -9.22 -2.44 -3.17
C VAL A 547 -7.76 -1.96 -3.04
N PRO A 548 -7.41 -0.71 -3.45
CA PRO A 548 -6.09 -0.12 -3.25
C PRO A 548 -5.63 -0.15 -1.79
N TYR A 549 -4.35 -0.43 -1.53
CA TYR A 549 -3.85 -0.75 -0.17
C TYR A 549 -2.95 0.33 0.40
N ILE A 550 -2.36 1.18 -0.45
CA ILE A 550 -1.48 2.26 -0.03
C ILE A 550 -2.21 3.29 0.85
N ARG A 551 -3.55 3.33 0.77
CA ARG A 551 -4.42 4.07 1.70
C ARG A 551 -4.11 3.76 3.16
N TYR A 552 -3.82 2.50 3.48
CA TYR A 552 -3.52 2.09 4.85
C TYR A 552 -2.09 2.48 5.27
N PHE A 553 -1.12 2.46 4.35
CA PHE A 553 0.22 2.99 4.64
C PHE A 553 0.13 4.49 4.97
N VAL A 554 -0.56 5.26 4.13
CA VAL A 554 -0.77 6.69 4.35
C VAL A 554 -1.53 6.91 5.66
N SER A 555 -2.59 6.15 5.91
CA SER A 555 -3.36 6.20 7.16
C SER A 555 -2.47 6.04 8.39
N PHE A 556 -1.64 5.01 8.41
CA PHE A 556 -0.80 4.66 9.57
C PHE A 556 0.29 5.68 9.84
N VAL A 557 0.60 6.54 8.88
CA VAL A 557 1.53 7.66 9.07
C VAL A 557 0.75 8.89 9.55
N ILE A 558 -0.28 9.31 8.80
CA ILE A 558 -0.95 10.58 9.06
C ILE A 558 -1.87 10.52 10.28
N GLN A 559 -2.35 9.34 10.71
CA GLN A 559 -3.13 9.22 11.94
C GLN A 559 -2.32 9.71 13.15
N PHE A 560 -1.00 9.50 13.20
CA PHE A 560 -0.18 10.02 14.30
C PHE A 560 0.00 11.53 14.20
N GLN A 561 0.10 12.09 13.00
CA GLN A 561 0.12 13.54 12.80
C GLN A 561 -1.20 14.19 13.23
N PHE A 562 -2.32 13.56 12.91
CA PHE A 562 -3.65 14.00 13.36
C PHE A 562 -3.77 13.87 14.87
N HIS A 563 -3.36 12.74 15.45
CA HIS A 563 -3.40 12.52 16.88
C HIS A 563 -2.57 13.58 17.63
N GLU A 564 -1.33 13.85 17.20
CA GLU A 564 -0.49 14.91 17.78
C GLU A 564 -1.18 16.27 17.75
N ALA A 565 -1.76 16.67 16.61
CA ALA A 565 -2.45 17.94 16.47
C ALA A 565 -3.73 18.02 17.32
N LEU A 566 -4.50 16.94 17.41
CA LEU A 566 -5.73 16.84 18.20
C LEU A 566 -5.42 16.84 19.70
N CYS A 567 -4.35 16.19 20.14
CA CYS A 567 -3.86 16.21 21.50
C CYS A 567 -3.43 17.61 21.93
N GLN A 568 -2.71 18.32 21.06
CA GLN A 568 -2.38 19.73 21.29
C GLN A 568 -3.64 20.60 21.40
N ALA A 569 -4.64 20.36 20.55
CA ALA A 569 -5.92 21.07 20.60
C ALA A 569 -6.73 20.76 21.87
N ALA A 570 -6.64 19.53 22.38
CA ALA A 570 -7.23 19.11 23.65
C ALA A 570 -6.44 19.62 24.89
N GLY A 571 -5.33 20.34 24.70
CA GLY A 571 -4.50 20.85 25.78
C GLY A 571 -3.68 19.78 26.51
N HIS A 572 -3.51 18.59 25.92
CA HIS A 572 -2.76 17.49 26.51
C HIS A 572 -1.31 17.90 26.82
N GLN A 573 -0.82 17.47 27.99
CA GLN A 573 0.56 17.67 28.42
C GLN A 573 1.21 16.32 28.70
N GLY A 574 2.48 16.18 28.34
CA GLY A 574 3.25 14.96 28.54
C GLY A 574 3.34 14.06 27.31
N PRO A 575 3.69 12.78 27.48
CA PRO A 575 3.94 11.88 26.35
C PRO A 575 2.71 11.70 25.46
N LEU A 576 2.91 11.68 24.15
CA LEU A 576 1.83 11.62 23.16
C LEU A 576 0.98 10.34 23.30
N HIS A 577 1.60 9.19 23.60
CA HIS A 577 0.89 7.92 23.77
C HIS A 577 -0.05 7.84 24.99
N LYS A 578 -0.05 8.87 25.85
CA LYS A 578 -0.98 8.98 26.98
C LYS A 578 -2.15 9.92 26.70
N CYS A 579 -2.19 10.51 25.53
CA CYS A 579 -3.25 11.42 25.14
C CYS A 579 -4.55 10.66 24.90
N ASP A 580 -5.63 11.17 25.49
CA ASP A 580 -7.00 10.78 25.19
C ASP A 580 -7.78 12.05 24.88
N ILE A 581 -8.33 12.14 23.66
CA ILE A 581 -9.08 13.32 23.20
C ILE A 581 -10.56 13.28 23.61
N TYR A 582 -11.03 12.23 24.29
CA TYR A 582 -12.41 12.12 24.76
C TYR A 582 -12.89 13.40 25.46
N GLN A 583 -14.12 13.83 25.14
CA GLN A 583 -14.74 15.09 25.60
C GLN A 583 -14.09 16.41 25.14
N SER A 584 -13.05 16.39 24.28
CA SER A 584 -12.46 17.61 23.73
C SER A 584 -13.26 18.15 22.53
N LYS A 585 -14.03 19.22 22.77
CA LYS A 585 -14.81 19.89 21.71
C LYS A 585 -13.90 20.61 20.70
N GLU A 586 -12.74 21.07 21.14
CA GLU A 586 -11.71 21.69 20.31
C GLU A 586 -11.12 20.70 19.32
N ALA A 587 -10.81 19.48 19.77
CA ALA A 587 -10.36 18.40 18.89
C ALA A 587 -11.47 17.98 17.92
N GLY A 588 -12.70 17.82 18.42
CA GLY A 588 -13.86 17.50 17.58
C GLY A 588 -14.16 18.54 16.52
N LYS A 589 -14.04 19.83 16.84
CA LYS A 589 -14.20 20.90 15.85
C LYS A 589 -13.17 20.78 14.71
N ARG A 590 -11.90 20.53 15.02
CA ARG A 590 -10.86 20.32 13.99
C ARG A 590 -11.17 19.12 13.10
N LEU A 591 -11.59 18.01 13.70
CA LEU A 591 -12.04 16.81 12.97
C LEU A 591 -13.22 17.13 12.03
N ALA A 592 -14.26 17.81 12.54
CA ALA A 592 -15.41 18.19 11.73
C ALA A 592 -15.03 19.13 10.57
N ASP A 593 -14.20 20.13 10.83
CA ASP A 593 -13.80 21.14 9.85
C ASP A 593 -13.04 20.51 8.68
N ILE A 594 -12.21 19.48 8.91
CA ILE A 594 -11.53 18.76 7.83
C ILE A 594 -12.45 17.79 7.09
N MET A 595 -13.34 17.07 7.80
CA MET A 595 -14.23 16.09 7.17
C MET A 595 -15.23 16.75 6.24
N LYS A 596 -15.71 17.95 6.60
CA LYS A 596 -16.62 18.76 5.78
C LYS A 596 -16.05 19.18 4.43
N LEU A 597 -14.73 19.17 4.26
CA LEU A 597 -14.11 19.48 2.97
C LEU A 597 -14.33 18.36 1.96
N GLY A 598 -14.50 17.12 2.41
CA GLY A 598 -14.48 15.94 1.54
C GLY A 598 -13.28 16.00 0.57
N TYR A 599 -13.55 15.73 -0.70
CA TYR A 599 -12.58 15.84 -1.79
C TYR A 599 -12.61 17.20 -2.51
N SER A 600 -13.25 18.23 -1.94
CA SER A 600 -13.42 19.53 -2.61
C SER A 600 -12.14 20.37 -2.72
N LYS A 601 -11.12 20.05 -1.93
CA LYS A 601 -9.82 20.72 -1.89
C LYS A 601 -8.67 19.72 -2.05
N PRO A 602 -7.51 20.15 -2.58
CA PRO A 602 -6.30 19.35 -2.53
C PRO A 602 -5.98 18.91 -1.11
N TRP A 603 -5.63 17.64 -0.92
CA TRP A 603 -5.36 17.10 0.41
C TRP A 603 -4.28 17.83 1.24
N PRO A 604 -3.25 18.51 0.67
CA PRO A 604 -2.29 19.27 1.47
C PRO A 604 -2.94 20.47 2.19
N GLU A 605 -4.05 21.01 1.66
CA GLU A 605 -4.82 22.06 2.34
C GLU A 605 -5.56 21.49 3.55
N ALA A 606 -6.19 20.32 3.42
CA ALA A 606 -6.82 19.62 4.53
C ALA A 606 -5.77 19.20 5.59
N MET A 607 -4.60 18.73 5.17
CA MET A 607 -3.47 18.40 6.06
C MET A 607 -3.03 19.63 6.87
N LYS A 608 -2.92 20.80 6.22
CA LYS A 608 -2.54 22.06 6.86
C LYS A 608 -3.59 22.55 7.85
N LEU A 609 -4.87 22.37 7.56
CA LEU A 609 -5.96 22.74 8.48
C LEU A 609 -5.94 21.87 9.75
N MET A 610 -5.64 20.57 9.62
CA MET A 610 -5.51 19.67 10.77
C MET A 610 -4.23 19.92 11.56
N THR A 611 -3.08 19.90 10.88
CA THR A 611 -1.76 19.77 11.53
C THR A 611 -0.93 21.07 11.54
N GLY A 612 -1.38 22.11 10.84
CA GLY A 612 -0.63 23.35 10.65
C GLY A 612 0.39 23.31 9.52
N GLN A 613 0.62 22.16 8.88
CA GLN A 613 1.60 21.97 7.80
C GLN A 613 1.05 21.06 6.69
N PRO A 614 1.54 21.13 5.43
CA PRO A 614 0.90 20.47 4.29
C PRO A 614 1.37 19.04 3.97
N ASN A 615 2.47 18.57 4.55
CA ASN A 615 3.17 17.34 4.14
C ASN A 615 2.82 16.13 5.02
N MET A 616 2.99 14.94 4.48
CA MET A 616 3.01 13.70 5.29
C MET A 616 4.37 13.57 5.98
N SER A 617 4.39 13.08 7.22
CA SER A 617 5.62 12.93 8.01
C SER A 617 5.53 11.79 9.02
N ALA A 618 6.61 11.00 9.13
CA ALA A 618 6.74 9.95 10.14
C ALA A 618 7.02 10.49 11.56
N LEU A 619 7.32 11.78 11.71
CA LEU A 619 7.83 12.35 12.97
C LEU A 619 6.89 12.12 14.16
N ALA A 620 5.59 12.36 13.99
CA ALA A 620 4.62 12.17 15.07
C ALA A 620 4.53 10.70 15.52
N MET A 621 4.64 9.76 14.57
CA MET A 621 4.68 8.32 14.87
C MET A 621 5.96 7.96 15.63
N MET A 622 7.11 8.47 15.20
CA MET A 622 8.38 8.27 15.91
C MET A 622 8.37 8.87 17.32
N ASN A 623 7.76 10.05 17.50
CA ASN A 623 7.56 10.68 18.81
C ASN A 623 6.68 9.83 19.73
N TYR A 624 5.57 9.29 19.19
CA TYR A 624 4.67 8.41 19.93
C TYR A 624 5.40 7.18 20.49
N PHE A 625 6.19 6.51 19.65
CA PHE A 625 6.91 5.27 19.99
C PHE A 625 8.30 5.48 20.59
N LYS A 626 8.75 6.72 20.77
CA LYS A 626 10.10 7.01 21.27
C LYS A 626 10.48 6.23 22.55
N PRO A 627 9.64 6.16 23.60
CA PRO A 627 10.00 5.41 24.81
C PRO A 627 10.21 3.91 24.56
N LEU A 628 9.43 3.32 23.65
CA LEU A 628 9.60 1.92 23.25
C LEU A 628 10.86 1.73 22.41
N MET A 629 11.15 2.65 21.49
CA MET A 629 12.37 2.60 20.69
C MET A 629 13.61 2.58 21.59
N ASP A 630 13.68 3.49 22.57
CA ASP A 630 14.79 3.59 23.51
C ASP A 630 14.94 2.28 24.34
N TRP A 631 13.80 1.68 24.74
CA TRP A 631 13.79 0.39 25.43
C TRP A 631 14.23 -0.78 24.53
N LEU A 632 13.72 -0.86 23.30
CA LEU A 632 14.04 -1.92 22.34
C LEU A 632 15.53 -1.91 21.97
N VAL A 633 16.12 -0.73 21.73
CA VAL A 633 17.54 -0.59 21.44
C VAL A 633 18.39 -1.11 22.60
N THR A 634 18.00 -0.75 23.83
CA THR A 634 18.70 -1.20 25.04
C THR A 634 18.61 -2.72 25.21
N GLU A 635 17.41 -3.27 25.06
CA GLU A 635 17.18 -4.71 25.25
C GLU A 635 17.81 -5.54 24.13
N ASN A 636 17.73 -5.11 22.87
CA ASN A 636 18.41 -5.78 21.76
C ASN A 636 19.93 -5.70 21.90
N GLY A 637 20.47 -4.57 22.36
CA GLY A 637 21.90 -4.42 22.65
C GLY A 637 22.36 -5.37 23.76
N ARG A 638 21.56 -5.55 24.82
CA ARG A 638 21.86 -6.47 25.93
C ARG A 638 21.97 -7.93 25.49
N HIS A 639 21.18 -8.35 24.50
CA HIS A 639 21.21 -9.73 23.97
C HIS A 639 22.07 -9.89 22.73
N GLY A 640 22.72 -8.83 22.24
CA GLY A 640 23.59 -8.89 21.06
C GLY A 640 22.83 -9.21 19.76
N GLU A 641 21.59 -8.75 19.64
CA GLU A 641 20.77 -8.99 18.44
C GLU A 641 21.38 -8.35 17.20
N LYS A 642 21.35 -9.07 16.08
CA LYS A 642 21.66 -8.50 14.76
C LYS A 642 20.38 -7.96 14.14
N LEU A 643 20.29 -6.64 14.02
CA LEU A 643 19.16 -5.99 13.36
C LEU A 643 19.06 -6.39 11.88
N GLY A 644 17.84 -6.46 11.38
CA GLY A 644 17.56 -7.00 10.04
C GLY A 644 17.77 -8.51 9.98
N TRP A 645 17.91 -9.05 8.78
CA TRP A 645 18.03 -10.48 8.51
C TRP A 645 19.18 -10.72 7.52
N PRO A 646 20.44 -10.54 7.95
CA PRO A 646 21.61 -10.70 7.07
C PRO A 646 21.73 -12.11 6.49
N GLN A 647 21.21 -13.13 7.18
CA GLN A 647 21.02 -14.46 6.60
C GLN A 647 19.73 -14.51 5.77
N TYR A 648 19.70 -13.67 4.72
CA TYR A 648 18.52 -13.34 3.93
C TYR A 648 17.85 -14.58 3.30
N ASN A 649 18.64 -15.57 2.89
CA ASN A 649 18.17 -16.77 2.20
C ASN A 649 17.70 -17.90 3.16
N TRP A 650 17.71 -17.68 4.47
CA TRP A 650 17.28 -18.70 5.41
C TRP A 650 15.76 -18.91 5.37
N THR A 651 15.35 -20.17 5.40
CA THR A 651 13.97 -20.66 5.54
C THR A 651 13.93 -21.88 6.47
N PRO A 652 12.79 -22.21 7.12
CA PRO A 652 12.70 -23.36 8.02
C PRO A 652 13.18 -24.69 7.41
N ASN A 653 12.94 -24.90 6.12
CA ASN A 653 13.34 -26.13 5.41
C ASN A 653 14.79 -26.08 4.88
N SER A 654 15.53 -25.00 5.13
CA SER A 654 16.94 -24.84 4.74
C SER A 654 17.93 -25.07 5.88
N ALA A 655 17.44 -25.39 7.10
CA ALA A 655 18.30 -25.96 8.12
C ALA A 655 19.01 -27.19 7.54
N PRO A 656 20.30 -27.41 7.85
CA PRO A 656 21.01 -28.54 7.29
C PRO A 656 20.28 -29.78 7.78
N SER A 657 19.62 -30.48 6.84
CA SER A 657 19.59 -31.93 6.92
C SER A 657 21.00 -32.32 7.30
N ASP A 658 21.18 -33.06 8.39
CA ASP A 658 22.39 -33.84 8.60
C ASP A 658 22.58 -34.60 7.28
N PHE A 659 23.43 -34.04 6.42
CA PHE A 659 23.75 -34.60 5.14
C PHE A 659 24.54 -35.84 5.53
N SER A 660 23.85 -36.98 5.59
CA SER A 660 24.48 -38.24 5.24
C SER A 660 25.20 -37.95 3.92
N HIS A 661 26.51 -37.85 3.98
CA HIS A 661 27.37 -37.43 2.88
C HIS A 661 27.03 -38.21 1.61
N THR A 662 26.24 -37.61 0.72
CA THR A 662 26.38 -37.84 -0.71
C THR A 662 27.06 -36.59 -1.24
N GLY A 663 28.39 -36.59 -1.23
CA GLY A 663 29.24 -35.43 -1.57
C GLY A 663 29.16 -34.99 -3.03
N ARG A 664 27.96 -34.65 -3.51
CA ARG A 664 27.69 -34.13 -4.86
C ARG A 664 26.98 -32.78 -4.77
N VAL A 665 27.33 -31.89 -5.66
CA VAL A 665 26.84 -30.52 -5.79
C VAL A 665 26.13 -30.35 -7.13
N ASN A 666 25.06 -29.55 -7.16
CA ASN A 666 24.37 -29.23 -8.40
C ASN A 666 25.13 -28.12 -9.15
N PHE A 667 25.56 -28.40 -10.38
CA PHE A 667 26.20 -27.45 -11.28
C PHE A 667 25.53 -27.54 -12.66
N LEU A 668 24.89 -26.46 -13.11
CA LEU A 668 24.11 -26.38 -14.37
C LEU A 668 23.05 -27.50 -14.53
N GLY A 669 22.35 -27.84 -13.45
CA GLY A 669 21.31 -28.88 -13.48
C GLY A 669 21.85 -30.31 -13.40
N MET A 670 23.18 -30.49 -13.28
CA MET A 670 23.82 -31.79 -13.12
C MET A 670 24.34 -31.98 -11.69
N ASN A 671 24.16 -33.18 -11.11
CA ASN A 671 24.73 -33.54 -9.81
C ASN A 671 26.15 -34.08 -9.97
N LEU A 672 27.15 -33.24 -9.72
CA LEU A 672 28.58 -33.51 -9.92
C LEU A 672 29.34 -33.56 -8.60
N GLU A 673 30.53 -34.15 -8.58
CA GLU A 673 31.42 -34.00 -7.41
C GLU A 673 31.94 -32.54 -7.28
N PRO A 674 32.25 -32.04 -6.08
CA PRO A 674 32.75 -30.68 -5.86
C PRO A 674 33.96 -30.30 -6.72
N GLN A 675 34.85 -31.26 -6.98
CA GLN A 675 36.01 -31.04 -7.85
C GLN A 675 35.60 -30.88 -9.32
N GLN A 676 34.65 -31.68 -9.80
CA GLN A 676 34.12 -31.58 -11.17
C GLN A 676 33.37 -30.26 -11.39
N ALA A 677 32.58 -29.83 -10.40
CA ALA A 677 31.91 -28.53 -10.45
C ALA A 677 32.89 -27.35 -10.46
N ARG A 678 33.96 -27.40 -9.65
CA ARG A 678 35.04 -26.38 -9.71
C ARG A 678 35.75 -26.37 -11.05
N MET A 679 36.07 -27.53 -11.63
CA MET A 679 36.64 -27.59 -12.97
C MET A 679 35.67 -27.00 -14.01
N GLY A 680 34.38 -27.30 -13.91
CA GLY A 680 33.35 -26.69 -14.75
C GLY A 680 33.30 -25.17 -14.64
N GLN A 681 33.40 -24.62 -13.42
CA GLN A 681 33.48 -23.16 -13.21
C GLN A 681 34.71 -22.53 -13.87
N TRP A 682 35.88 -23.15 -13.73
CA TRP A 682 37.11 -22.65 -14.37
C TRP A 682 37.05 -22.74 -15.90
N VAL A 683 36.44 -23.80 -16.44
CA VAL A 683 36.22 -23.94 -17.89
C VAL A 683 35.26 -22.86 -18.40
N LEU A 684 34.15 -22.60 -17.70
CA LEU A 684 33.22 -21.52 -18.08
C LEU A 684 33.86 -20.13 -17.98
N LEU A 685 34.67 -19.89 -16.95
CA LEU A 685 35.41 -18.64 -16.79
C LEU A 685 36.38 -18.44 -17.95
N PHE A 686 37.11 -19.49 -18.33
CA PHE A 686 38.05 -19.46 -19.45
C PHE A 686 37.33 -19.26 -20.79
N LEU A 687 36.23 -19.99 -21.02
CA LEU A 687 35.40 -19.82 -22.21
C LEU A 687 34.82 -18.41 -22.29
N GLY A 688 34.33 -17.85 -21.18
CA GLY A 688 33.81 -16.49 -21.10
C GLY A 688 34.90 -15.45 -21.41
N GLY A 689 36.10 -15.62 -20.85
CA GLY A 689 37.25 -14.78 -21.14
C GLY A 689 37.69 -14.87 -22.62
N ALA A 690 37.75 -16.08 -23.17
CA ALA A 690 38.08 -16.28 -24.59
C ALA A 690 37.03 -15.66 -25.53
N LEU A 691 35.75 -15.77 -25.19
CA LEU A 691 34.66 -15.14 -25.94
C LEU A 691 34.74 -13.61 -25.88
N LEU A 692 35.10 -13.04 -24.72
CA LEU A 692 35.31 -11.61 -24.54
C LEU A 692 36.49 -11.12 -25.42
N VAL A 693 37.60 -11.85 -25.43
CA VAL A 693 38.76 -11.50 -26.26
C VAL A 693 38.43 -11.63 -27.75
N ALA A 694 37.71 -12.69 -28.16
CA ALA A 694 37.28 -12.88 -29.54
C ALA A 694 36.31 -11.79 -29.99
N THR A 695 35.36 -11.39 -29.14
CA THR A 695 34.43 -10.29 -29.43
C THR A 695 35.15 -8.96 -29.52
N LEU A 696 36.07 -8.65 -28.59
CA LEU A 696 36.91 -7.44 -28.68
C LEU A 696 37.77 -7.43 -29.95
N GLY A 697 38.38 -8.56 -30.31
CA GLY A 697 39.16 -8.72 -31.55
C GLY A 697 38.31 -8.52 -32.81
N LEU A 698 37.11 -9.11 -32.88
CA LEU A 698 36.16 -8.91 -33.97
C LEU A 698 35.71 -7.45 -34.05
N THR A 699 35.45 -6.82 -32.91
CA THR A 699 35.03 -5.41 -32.84
C THR A 699 36.15 -4.50 -33.37
N GLN A 700 37.39 -4.75 -32.96
CA GLN A 700 38.56 -4.02 -33.44
C GLN A 700 38.82 -4.24 -34.94
N GLN A 701 38.66 -5.48 -35.43
CA GLN A 701 38.83 -5.81 -36.85
C GLN A 701 37.74 -5.17 -37.72
N LEU A 702 36.49 -5.14 -37.25
CA LEU A 702 35.38 -4.41 -37.88
C LEU A 702 35.63 -2.90 -37.88
N PHE A 703 36.16 -2.36 -36.78
CA PHE A 703 36.52 -0.95 -36.68
C PHE A 703 37.65 -0.60 -37.66
N SER A 704 38.72 -1.40 -37.73
CA SER A 704 39.83 -1.22 -38.68
C SER A 704 39.39 -1.37 -40.14
N ARG A 705 38.49 -2.31 -40.46
CA ARG A 705 37.95 -2.44 -41.83
C ARG A 705 37.08 -1.23 -42.23
N ARG A 706 36.24 -0.73 -41.32
CA ARG A 706 35.51 0.54 -41.54
C ARG A 706 36.45 1.73 -41.71
N HIS A 707 37.54 1.77 -40.94
CA HIS A 707 38.50 2.87 -41.01
C HIS A 707 39.41 2.83 -42.24
N HIS A 708 39.74 1.65 -42.76
CA HIS A 708 40.50 1.47 -44.01
C HIS A 708 39.66 1.68 -45.27
N SER A 709 38.35 1.39 -45.23
CA SER A 709 37.44 1.77 -46.33
C SER A 709 37.29 3.29 -46.50
N LEU A 710 37.67 4.09 -45.49
CA LEU A 710 37.58 5.56 -45.50
C LEU A 710 38.92 6.25 -45.80
N ARG A 711 40.03 5.52 -45.95
CA ARG A 711 41.36 6.08 -46.20
C ARG A 711 42.22 5.18 -47.10
N GLN A 712 41.96 5.22 -48.41
CA GLN A 712 43.02 5.23 -49.43
C GLN A 712 42.53 5.96 -50.71
N PRO A 713 43.43 6.66 -51.43
CA PRO A 713 43.13 7.82 -52.26
C PRO A 713 43.07 7.53 -53.77
N GLN A 714 42.19 8.20 -54.51
CA GLN A 714 42.25 8.32 -55.97
C GLN A 714 42.86 9.68 -56.37
N PHE A 715 44.09 9.69 -56.89
CA PHE A 715 44.71 10.73 -57.75
C PHE A 715 46.02 10.14 -58.32
N GLY A 716 46.48 10.30 -59.56
CA GLY A 716 46.07 10.99 -60.81
C GLY A 716 46.57 10.15 -62.02
N SER A 717 46.69 10.57 -63.28
CA SER A 717 46.87 11.89 -63.93
C SER A 717 46.75 11.78 -65.46
N GLU A 718 46.33 12.86 -66.15
CA GLU A 718 46.79 13.42 -67.45
C GLU A 718 45.69 14.39 -67.97
N VAL A 719 45.85 15.73 -67.96
CA VAL A 719 46.54 16.60 -68.96
C VAL A 719 45.83 16.44 -70.32
N GLU A 720 45.16 17.41 -70.98
CA GLU A 720 45.49 18.82 -71.26
C GLU A 720 44.35 19.55 -72.04
N LEU A 721 44.48 20.89 -72.15
CA LEU A 721 44.06 21.80 -73.25
C LEU A 721 42.64 22.43 -73.31
N ARG A 722 42.63 23.72 -72.88
CA ARG A 722 42.33 24.96 -73.66
C ARG A 722 40.96 25.22 -74.32
N HIS A 723 40.46 26.41 -73.94
CA HIS A 723 39.72 27.43 -74.71
C HIS A 723 38.35 27.08 -75.31
N SER A 724 37.27 27.54 -74.65
CA SER A 724 36.54 28.76 -75.02
C SER A 724 35.49 29.09 -73.96
#